data_AF-V4TYD3-F1
#
_entry.id   AF-V4TYD3-F1
#
_cell.length_a   1.000
_cell.length_b   1.000
_cell.length_c   1.000
_cell.angle_alpha   90.00
_cell.angle_beta   90.00
_cell.angle_gamma   90.00
#
_symmetry.space_group_name_H-M   'P 1'
#
loop_
_entity.id
_entity.type
_entity.pdbx_description
1 polymer ?
#
loop_
_entity_poly.entity_id
_entity_poly.type
_entity_poly.pdbx_seq_one_letter_code
_entity_poly.pdbx_strand_id
1 'polypeptide(L)'
;MASSSSSRPSSSLSSMNNPRNNKYDVFLSFRGEETRDSFTSHLYSALCETNIETFIDDQLVRGNEISQSLLDAIEASSISVIVFSEGCKVGGFVRSWFDNYLDWLEYSIVKDAAFCLYCYVFREENGSQGAGPCFTGEGFRNWKKKEMLRQHVGGVNSAHNIARRRCESLMNQKAHVATFFFNHSKKIKREYRLCLTAVIDCIRFLLRQGLAFRGNNKSQSLDNRGNFLLANHNEEIKGVIFNNAPANLQMTSPDIQKQIVSVCSAETSRAIIKEIGDSLFSVMIDESRDISTKEQMAVVLRYVDKRGHVVERFIGIEHVIDTKAVSLKASLDIVFARHGLSMSRLRGQGYDGASNMQGGLNGLKTLILKENESAYYIHFAKVSNIVAASSKRYDILKEKHVVAVIEALKTGELKSGQGMNQEITLKRSGDTRWSSHYGTLISIITIFSSIIDVLEIIANDASNSEQRFEANSTLKFMQTFDFVFTLYLMKNILGFANELSQALQRKDQDIVNSMKLVSICKLGLQRMRKHGWNSLLIQVSSFCEKHFISVHVMETMFLTPGRSRRRAQEITNMHHYRIDLFCAILDMQLQELNSRFNEVNTELLLCLACLCPKDSFAAFNKEKLLRLAQLYPKDFSQVDLMALDTQLDIYIMDMQSSVEFSELNGIGDLAQKMVETNKHKVFSLVYLLVTLALLLPVATATVERVFSAMNYVKNRLRSRMGDEWLNDNLVVYIEKDVFDCIDNEIILQHFQHMKSHRGILD
;
A
#
# COMPACT_ATOMS: atom_id res chain seq x y z
N MET A 1 -52.51 -9.51 44.41
CA MET A 1 -51.84 -8.23 44.74
C MET A 1 -51.58 -7.52 43.41
N ALA A 2 -52.52 -6.81 42.78
CA ALA A 2 -53.32 -5.64 43.19
C ALA A 2 -52.46 -4.43 43.59
N SER A 3 -52.36 -3.45 42.65
CA SER A 3 -52.29 -1.97 42.78
C SER A 3 -51.31 -1.37 41.74
N SER A 4 -51.76 -0.95 40.54
CA SER A 4 -52.33 0.38 40.17
C SER A 4 -51.25 1.48 39.98
N SER A 5 -51.23 2.41 39.02
CA SER A 5 -52.08 2.78 37.87
C SER A 5 -51.51 4.06 37.23
N SER A 6 -51.97 4.39 36.00
CA SER A 6 -51.73 5.60 35.16
C SER A 6 -50.52 5.48 34.23
N SER A 7 -50.61 5.72 32.92
CA SER A 7 -51.34 6.76 32.20
C SER A 7 -51.65 6.38 30.72
N ARG A 8 -52.59 7.12 30.13
CA ARG A 8 -53.22 6.96 28.80
C ARG A 8 -52.24 6.80 27.61
N PRO A 9 -52.57 6.00 26.56
CA PRO A 9 -51.89 6.10 25.28
C PRO A 9 -52.54 7.20 24.44
N SER A 10 -51.83 8.31 24.27
CA SER A 10 -52.17 9.38 23.34
C SER A 10 -51.85 8.95 21.91
N SER A 11 -52.87 9.03 21.06
CA SER A 11 -52.81 8.97 19.61
C SER A 11 -51.81 9.98 19.03
N SER A 12 -50.69 9.49 18.50
CA SER A 12 -49.84 10.23 17.57
C SER A 12 -49.95 9.59 16.19
N LEU A 13 -50.76 10.18 15.32
CA LEU A 13 -50.70 9.95 13.88
C LEU A 13 -49.30 10.33 13.40
N SER A 14 -48.45 9.33 13.16
CA SER A 14 -47.30 9.45 12.27
C SER A 14 -47.68 8.80 10.95
N SER A 15 -48.46 9.50 10.11
CA SER A 15 -48.61 9.09 8.72
C SER A 15 -47.30 9.41 8.01
N MET A 16 -46.50 8.37 7.79
CA MET A 16 -45.45 8.40 6.78
C MET A 16 -46.03 8.93 5.46
N ASN A 17 -45.29 9.86 4.86
CA ASN A 17 -45.52 10.37 3.53
C ASN A 17 -45.63 9.21 2.52
N ASN A 18 -46.85 8.89 2.11
CA ASN A 18 -47.06 8.26 0.81
C ASN A 18 -46.98 9.37 -0.25
N PRO A 19 -46.16 9.22 -1.31
CA PRO A 19 -46.28 10.10 -2.46
C PRO A 19 -47.70 9.95 -2.99
N ARG A 20 -48.42 11.06 -3.13
CA ARG A 20 -49.72 11.04 -3.81
C ARG A 20 -49.47 10.46 -5.21
N ASN A 21 -49.99 9.27 -5.44
CA ASN A 21 -50.03 8.67 -6.76
C ASN A 21 -51.12 9.46 -7.52
N ASN A 22 -50.76 10.64 -8.04
CA ASN A 22 -51.64 11.42 -8.88
C ASN A 22 -51.90 10.60 -10.15
N LYS A 23 -53.16 10.21 -10.36
CA LYS A 23 -53.59 9.38 -11.49
C LYS A 23 -53.60 10.17 -12.81
N TYR A 24 -53.54 11.50 -12.73
CA TYR A 24 -53.51 12.41 -13.86
C TYR A 24 -52.59 13.59 -13.51
N ASP A 25 -51.80 14.04 -14.47
CA ASP A 25 -50.99 15.25 -14.37
C ASP A 25 -51.82 16.51 -14.61
N VAL A 26 -52.75 16.44 -15.57
CA VAL A 26 -53.56 17.57 -16.02
C VAL A 26 -55.04 17.21 -16.09
N PHE A 27 -55.91 18.04 -15.51
CA PHE A 27 -57.35 18.02 -15.74
C PHE A 27 -57.73 19.05 -16.80
N LEU A 28 -58.36 18.64 -17.89
CA LEU A 28 -58.76 19.50 -19.00
C LEU A 28 -60.29 19.56 -19.09
N SER A 29 -60.87 20.71 -18.72
CA SER A 29 -62.31 20.96 -18.79
C SER A 29 -62.63 22.04 -19.82
N PHE A 30 -63.74 21.89 -20.55
CA PHE A 30 -64.15 22.85 -21.55
C PHE A 30 -65.63 23.24 -21.40
N ARG A 31 -65.95 24.48 -21.75
CA ARG A 31 -67.32 25.02 -21.74
C ARG A 31 -67.67 25.59 -23.11
N GLY A 32 -68.41 24.80 -23.90
CA GLY A 32 -68.98 25.17 -25.21
C GLY A 32 -68.88 24.06 -26.26
N GLU A 33 -69.85 23.99 -27.17
CA GLU A 33 -69.94 22.92 -28.19
C GLU A 33 -68.88 23.06 -29.29
N GLU A 34 -68.44 24.27 -29.63
CA GLU A 34 -67.60 24.53 -30.82
C GLU A 34 -66.11 24.20 -30.66
N THR A 35 -65.58 24.12 -29.43
CA THR A 35 -64.14 23.87 -29.17
C THR A 35 -63.81 22.40 -28.94
N ARG A 36 -64.83 21.55 -28.77
CA ARG A 36 -64.71 20.15 -28.35
C ARG A 36 -63.96 19.29 -29.38
N ASP A 37 -64.25 19.50 -30.66
CA ASP A 37 -63.70 18.69 -31.76
C ASP A 37 -62.52 19.35 -32.49
N SER A 38 -62.06 20.53 -32.05
CA SER A 38 -60.96 21.27 -32.67
C SER A 38 -59.79 21.47 -31.72
N PHE A 39 -59.69 22.64 -31.08
CA PHE A 39 -58.55 23.01 -30.23
C PHE A 39 -58.37 22.08 -29.02
N THR A 40 -59.46 21.68 -28.37
CA THR A 40 -59.37 20.84 -27.15
C THR A 40 -58.91 19.42 -27.47
N SER A 41 -59.30 18.85 -28.62
CA SER A 41 -58.82 17.53 -29.05
C SER A 41 -57.34 17.57 -29.45
N HIS A 42 -56.90 18.63 -30.12
CA HIS A 42 -55.48 18.85 -30.46
C HIS A 42 -54.62 19.06 -29.21
N LEU A 43 -55.10 19.85 -28.24
CA LEU A 43 -54.40 20.09 -26.98
C LEU A 43 -54.28 18.80 -26.16
N TYR A 44 -55.37 18.05 -26.03
CA TYR A 44 -55.35 16.75 -25.35
C TYR A 44 -54.36 15.78 -26.03
N SER A 45 -54.38 15.71 -27.37
CA SER A 45 -53.47 14.84 -28.12
C SER A 45 -52.01 15.24 -27.92
N ALA A 46 -51.69 16.54 -27.98
CA ALA A 46 -50.32 17.04 -27.76
C ALA A 46 -49.81 16.77 -26.34
N LEU A 47 -50.68 16.87 -25.32
CA LEU A 47 -50.33 16.54 -23.94
C LEU A 47 -50.06 15.04 -23.77
N CYS A 48 -50.90 14.18 -24.37
CA CYS A 48 -50.69 12.73 -24.35
C CYS A 48 -49.41 12.32 -25.12
N GLU A 49 -49.13 12.94 -26.27
CA GLU A 49 -47.91 12.70 -27.07
C GLU A 49 -46.61 13.07 -26.33
N THR A 50 -46.70 13.96 -25.34
CA THR A 50 -45.58 14.37 -24.48
C THR A 50 -45.50 13.58 -23.16
N ASN A 51 -46.23 12.47 -23.06
CA ASN A 51 -46.35 11.61 -21.87
C ASN A 51 -46.90 12.32 -20.61
N ILE A 52 -47.82 13.28 -20.79
CA ILE A 52 -48.54 13.94 -19.68
C ILE A 52 -49.91 13.29 -19.54
N GLU A 53 -50.18 12.61 -18.42
CA GLU A 53 -51.45 11.92 -18.20
C GLU A 53 -52.58 12.95 -18.00
N THR A 54 -53.46 13.09 -18.99
CA THR A 54 -54.50 14.14 -19.00
C THR A 54 -55.90 13.53 -18.86
N PHE A 55 -56.72 14.05 -17.96
CA PHE A 55 -58.14 13.72 -17.85
C PHE A 55 -58.98 14.74 -18.63
N ILE A 56 -59.89 14.30 -19.50
CA ILE A 56 -60.77 15.18 -20.27
C ILE A 56 -62.22 15.08 -19.75
N ASP A 57 -62.83 16.23 -19.45
CA ASP A 57 -64.22 16.32 -18.97
C ASP A 57 -65.19 16.42 -20.17
N ASP A 58 -65.64 15.26 -20.67
CA ASP A 58 -66.45 15.18 -21.88
C ASP A 58 -67.96 14.88 -21.62
N GLN A 59 -68.37 14.47 -20.42
CA GLN A 59 -69.73 13.93 -20.20
C GLN A 59 -70.75 14.85 -19.51
N LEU A 60 -70.44 16.10 -19.18
CA LEU A 60 -71.36 16.95 -18.42
C LEU A 60 -72.31 17.79 -19.29
N VAL A 61 -73.60 17.43 -19.27
CA VAL A 61 -74.70 18.26 -19.77
C VAL A 61 -74.97 19.43 -18.80
N ARG A 62 -75.19 20.64 -19.33
CA ARG A 62 -75.44 21.85 -18.52
C ARG A 62 -76.61 21.65 -17.55
N GLY A 63 -76.36 21.87 -16.25
CA GLY A 63 -77.40 22.01 -15.22
C GLY A 63 -77.46 20.91 -14.16
N ASN A 64 -76.65 19.86 -14.25
CA ASN A 64 -76.64 18.79 -13.25
C ASN A 64 -75.54 18.96 -12.19
N GLU A 65 -75.73 18.33 -11.03
CA GLU A 65 -74.74 18.22 -9.96
C GLU A 65 -73.46 17.51 -10.45
N ILE A 66 -72.31 17.99 -9.95
CA ILE A 66 -70.99 17.47 -10.32
C ILE A 66 -70.87 16.03 -9.84
N SER A 67 -70.52 15.09 -10.72
CA SER A 67 -70.34 13.70 -10.33
C SER A 67 -69.12 13.52 -9.44
N GLN A 68 -69.20 12.60 -8.48
CA GLN A 68 -68.08 12.31 -7.55
C GLN A 68 -66.81 11.91 -8.31
N SER A 69 -66.95 11.19 -9.43
CA SER A 69 -65.82 10.82 -10.30
C SER A 69 -65.07 12.02 -10.89
N LEU A 70 -65.76 13.15 -11.13
CA LEU A 70 -65.12 14.37 -11.60
C LEU A 70 -64.36 15.08 -10.48
N LEU A 71 -64.96 15.15 -9.28
CA LEU A 71 -64.32 15.72 -8.10
C LEU A 71 -63.03 14.97 -7.77
N ASP A 72 -63.09 13.63 -7.80
CA ASP A 72 -61.93 12.78 -7.56
C ASP A 72 -60.83 12.99 -8.63
N ALA A 73 -61.21 13.21 -9.89
CA ALA A 73 -60.26 13.49 -10.98
C ALA A 73 -59.60 14.88 -10.85
N ILE A 74 -60.34 15.89 -10.39
CA ILE A 74 -59.80 17.22 -10.10
C ILE A 74 -58.83 17.17 -8.92
N GLU A 75 -59.19 16.49 -7.83
CA GLU A 75 -58.32 16.34 -6.65
C GLU A 75 -57.05 15.54 -6.95
N ALA A 76 -57.13 14.55 -7.86
CA ALA A 76 -56.00 13.74 -8.27
C ALA A 76 -55.09 14.42 -9.31
N SER A 77 -55.51 15.55 -9.90
CA SER A 77 -54.73 16.25 -10.93
C SER A 77 -53.82 17.32 -10.35
N SER A 78 -52.60 17.41 -10.85
CA SER A 78 -51.63 18.42 -10.40
C SER A 78 -51.95 19.82 -10.93
N ILE A 79 -52.53 19.90 -12.13
CA ILE A 79 -52.84 21.15 -12.84
C ILE A 79 -54.24 21.04 -13.46
N SER A 80 -55.04 22.10 -13.39
CA SER A 80 -56.36 22.18 -14.05
C SER A 80 -56.36 23.26 -15.13
N VAL A 81 -56.67 22.89 -16.37
CA VAL A 81 -56.78 23.78 -17.53
C VAL A 81 -58.24 23.86 -17.94
N ILE A 82 -58.80 25.08 -17.91
CA ILE A 82 -60.19 25.33 -18.29
C ILE A 82 -60.23 26.14 -19.59
N VAL A 83 -60.83 25.57 -20.63
CA VAL A 83 -60.93 26.17 -21.98
C VAL A 83 -62.34 26.72 -22.20
N PHE A 84 -62.42 28.01 -22.53
CA PHE A 84 -63.69 28.69 -22.82
C PHE A 84 -63.83 28.97 -24.33
N SER A 85 -64.98 28.60 -24.90
CA SER A 85 -65.32 28.94 -26.29
C SER A 85 -65.94 30.34 -26.44
N GLU A 86 -65.91 30.89 -27.65
CA GLU A 86 -66.36 32.25 -27.96
C GLU A 86 -67.86 32.51 -27.76
N GLY A 87 -68.68 31.44 -27.63
CA GLY A 87 -70.14 31.51 -27.54
C GLY A 87 -70.74 31.72 -26.14
N CYS A 88 -69.95 31.85 -25.08
CA CYS A 88 -70.49 32.13 -23.74
C CYS A 88 -70.91 33.61 -23.62
N LYS A 89 -72.17 33.91 -23.95
CA LYS A 89 -72.80 35.19 -23.61
C LYS A 89 -72.94 35.32 -22.08
N VAL A 90 -72.02 36.06 -21.48
CA VAL A 90 -72.13 36.55 -20.10
C VAL A 90 -72.62 38.00 -20.17
N GLY A 91 -73.77 38.27 -19.55
CA GLY A 91 -74.39 39.59 -19.57
C GLY A 91 -73.48 40.64 -18.93
N GLY A 92 -73.22 41.75 -19.64
CA GLY A 92 -72.59 42.97 -19.12
C GLY A 92 -71.14 43.23 -19.51
N PHE A 93 -70.37 42.20 -19.87
CA PHE A 93 -68.92 42.32 -20.09
C PHE A 93 -68.52 42.76 -21.52
N VAL A 94 -67.55 43.67 -21.65
CA VAL A 94 -67.06 44.20 -22.94
C VAL A 94 -65.73 43.56 -23.33
N ARG A 95 -65.78 42.56 -24.22
CA ARG A 95 -64.62 41.77 -24.65
C ARG A 95 -63.48 42.59 -25.28
N SER A 96 -63.81 43.68 -25.98
CA SER A 96 -62.82 44.55 -26.65
C SER A 96 -61.88 45.32 -25.71
N TRP A 97 -62.06 45.18 -24.39
CA TRP A 97 -61.12 45.72 -23.40
C TRP A 97 -59.84 44.87 -23.32
N PHE A 98 -59.93 43.57 -23.57
CA PHE A 98 -58.79 42.65 -23.50
C PHE A 98 -57.81 42.85 -24.66
N ASP A 99 -58.32 43.21 -25.85
CA ASP A 99 -57.48 43.49 -27.02
C ASP A 99 -56.43 44.59 -26.77
N ASN A 100 -56.68 45.48 -25.81
CA ASN A 100 -55.80 46.62 -25.50
C ASN A 100 -54.96 46.43 -24.23
N TYR A 101 -55.22 45.41 -23.41
CA TYR A 101 -54.63 45.22 -22.07
C TYR A 101 -54.40 43.73 -21.73
N LEU A 102 -54.08 42.94 -22.77
CA LEU A 102 -53.96 41.49 -22.76
C LEU A 102 -52.85 40.97 -21.83
N ASP A 103 -51.88 41.83 -21.51
CA ASP A 103 -50.72 41.51 -20.70
C ASP A 103 -51.01 41.50 -19.20
N TRP A 104 -52.13 42.06 -18.73
CA TRP A 104 -52.39 42.15 -17.28
C TRP A 104 -53.86 42.08 -16.85
N LEU A 105 -54.82 42.35 -17.74
CA LEU A 105 -56.24 42.38 -17.39
C LEU A 105 -56.79 40.95 -17.39
N GLU A 106 -57.37 40.53 -16.28
CA GLU A 106 -57.94 39.18 -16.09
C GLU A 106 -59.41 39.28 -15.68
N TYR A 107 -60.28 38.41 -16.18
CA TYR A 107 -61.72 38.45 -15.87
C TYR A 107 -62.16 37.19 -15.14
N SER A 108 -62.81 37.37 -13.98
CA SER A 108 -63.42 36.27 -13.23
C SER A 108 -64.90 36.17 -13.55
N ILE A 109 -65.30 35.07 -14.20
CA ILE A 109 -66.71 34.77 -14.52
C ILE A 109 -67.54 34.61 -13.23
N VAL A 110 -66.98 33.98 -12.20
CA VAL A 110 -67.67 33.72 -10.92
C VAL A 110 -67.96 35.01 -10.16
N LYS A 111 -67.04 35.99 -10.22
CA LYS A 111 -67.19 37.28 -9.53
C LYS A 111 -67.81 38.38 -10.41
N ASP A 112 -68.02 38.10 -11.69
CA ASP A 112 -68.34 39.09 -12.73
C ASP A 112 -67.52 40.38 -12.58
N ALA A 113 -66.19 40.24 -12.55
CA ALA A 113 -65.29 41.34 -12.24
C ALA A 113 -63.93 41.18 -12.90
N ALA A 114 -63.32 42.31 -13.28
CA ALA A 114 -61.98 42.36 -13.85
C ALA A 114 -60.90 42.66 -12.79
N PHE A 115 -59.76 42.00 -12.92
CA PHE A 115 -58.62 42.07 -12.02
C PHE A 115 -57.36 42.42 -12.80
N CYS A 116 -56.35 42.94 -12.11
CA CYS A 116 -55.03 43.13 -12.67
C CYS A 116 -54.08 42.07 -12.11
N LEU A 117 -53.55 41.20 -12.98
CA LEU A 117 -52.64 40.12 -12.61
C LEU A 117 -51.42 40.65 -11.85
N TYR A 118 -50.74 41.68 -12.39
CA TYR A 118 -49.55 42.25 -11.76
C TYR A 118 -49.85 42.82 -10.36
N CYS A 119 -50.91 43.63 -10.23
CA CYS A 119 -51.27 44.24 -8.95
C CYS A 119 -51.83 43.23 -7.96
N TYR A 120 -52.44 42.14 -8.43
CA TYR A 120 -52.95 41.06 -7.60
C TYR A 120 -51.81 40.28 -6.94
N VAL A 121 -50.74 39.98 -7.69
CA VAL A 121 -49.59 39.20 -7.22
C VAL A 121 -48.59 40.04 -6.40
N PHE A 122 -48.36 41.31 -6.76
CA PHE A 122 -47.29 42.15 -6.18
C PHE A 122 -47.79 43.36 -5.38
N ARG A 123 -48.95 43.24 -4.72
CA ARG A 123 -49.58 44.33 -3.95
C ARG A 123 -48.64 44.88 -2.87
N GLU A 124 -48.52 46.21 -2.79
CA GLU A 124 -47.84 46.87 -1.66
C GLU A 124 -48.84 47.20 -0.55
N GLU A 125 -48.49 46.90 0.70
CA GLU A 125 -49.35 47.14 1.87
C GLU A 125 -49.36 48.59 2.35
N ASN A 126 -48.43 49.44 1.89
CA ASN A 126 -48.27 50.79 2.40
C ASN A 126 -48.37 51.86 1.30
N GLY A 127 -49.43 52.67 1.37
CA GLY A 127 -49.36 54.12 1.05
C GLY A 127 -49.74 54.58 -0.36
N SER A 128 -51.02 54.93 -0.53
CA SER A 128 -51.50 56.13 -1.25
C SER A 128 -50.85 56.51 -2.59
N GLN A 129 -51.46 56.07 -3.69
CA GLN A 129 -51.98 56.87 -4.83
C GLN A 129 -52.08 55.99 -6.08
N GLY A 130 -53.30 55.64 -6.48
CA GLY A 130 -53.61 55.32 -7.89
C GLY A 130 -54.30 53.99 -8.19
N ALA A 131 -54.12 52.93 -7.40
CA ALA A 131 -54.83 51.67 -7.60
C ALA A 131 -55.67 51.33 -6.37
N GLY A 132 -56.89 51.85 -6.31
CA GLY A 132 -57.86 51.43 -5.29
C GLY A 132 -58.11 49.91 -5.34
N PRO A 133 -58.77 49.32 -4.32
CA PRO A 133 -59.06 47.88 -4.24
C PRO A 133 -59.90 47.32 -5.41
N CYS A 134 -60.32 48.21 -6.32
CA CYS A 134 -61.14 47.96 -7.50
C CYS A 134 -60.55 46.91 -8.46
N PHE A 135 -59.23 46.76 -8.60
CA PHE A 135 -58.64 45.76 -9.55
C PHE A 135 -57.92 44.58 -8.87
N THR A 136 -58.04 44.44 -7.54
CA THR A 136 -57.36 43.37 -6.79
C THR A 136 -58.30 42.64 -5.83
N GLY A 137 -59.01 43.36 -4.96
CA GLY A 137 -59.87 42.78 -3.92
C GLY A 137 -61.25 42.35 -4.43
N GLU A 138 -62.14 43.33 -4.66
CA GLU A 138 -63.53 43.08 -5.07
C GLU A 138 -63.70 42.86 -6.57
N GLY A 139 -62.69 43.30 -7.34
CA GLY A 139 -62.67 43.30 -8.81
C GLY A 139 -63.51 44.43 -9.42
N PHE A 140 -63.16 44.83 -10.63
CA PHE A 140 -63.74 45.98 -11.31
C PHE A 140 -64.96 45.52 -12.11
N ARG A 141 -66.14 46.08 -11.80
CA ARG A 141 -67.42 45.65 -12.38
C ARG A 141 -68.13 46.71 -13.21
N ASN A 142 -67.55 47.90 -13.34
CA ASN A 142 -68.21 49.01 -14.03
C ASN A 142 -67.86 49.05 -15.53
N TRP A 143 -68.55 48.22 -16.30
CA TRP A 143 -68.33 48.02 -17.73
C TRP A 143 -68.60 49.24 -18.62
N LYS A 144 -69.14 50.34 -18.08
CA LYS A 144 -69.39 51.60 -18.81
C LYS A 144 -68.23 52.60 -18.74
N LYS A 145 -67.23 52.37 -17.87
CA LYS A 145 -66.13 53.30 -17.59
C LYS A 145 -64.75 52.77 -18.02
N LYS A 146 -64.52 52.69 -19.33
CA LYS A 146 -63.25 52.18 -19.92
C LYS A 146 -62.03 53.02 -19.51
N GLU A 147 -62.23 54.31 -19.28
CA GLU A 147 -61.21 55.27 -18.85
C GLU A 147 -60.53 54.88 -17.53
N MET A 148 -61.20 54.10 -16.67
CA MET A 148 -60.64 53.62 -15.40
C MET A 148 -59.48 52.64 -15.61
N LEU A 149 -59.45 51.89 -16.72
CA LEU A 149 -58.33 51.00 -17.06
C LEU A 149 -57.08 51.82 -17.40
N ARG A 150 -57.23 52.90 -18.16
CA ARG A 150 -56.13 53.83 -18.47
C ARG A 150 -55.61 54.53 -17.21
N GLN A 151 -56.51 54.94 -16.32
CA GLN A 151 -56.13 55.52 -15.03
C GLN A 151 -55.43 54.49 -14.12
N HIS A 152 -55.84 53.23 -14.15
CA HIS A 152 -55.19 52.15 -13.39
C HIS A 152 -53.75 51.91 -13.84
N VAL A 153 -53.50 51.84 -15.15
CA VAL A 153 -52.14 51.73 -15.69
C VAL A 153 -51.31 52.95 -15.28
N GLY A 154 -51.88 54.16 -15.32
CA GLY A 154 -51.24 55.38 -14.85
C GLY A 154 -49.92 55.71 -15.56
N GLY A 155 -49.08 56.54 -14.93
CA GLY A 155 -47.75 56.91 -15.44
C GLY A 155 -46.66 55.87 -15.13
N VAL A 156 -45.42 56.13 -15.53
CA VAL A 156 -44.27 55.20 -15.42
C VAL A 156 -44.00 54.69 -13.99
N ASN A 157 -44.34 55.50 -12.98
CA ASN A 157 -44.19 55.17 -11.55
C ASN A 157 -45.53 54.85 -10.86
N SER A 158 -46.57 54.49 -11.61
CA SER A 158 -47.80 53.98 -11.03
C SER A 158 -47.56 52.66 -10.30
N ALA A 159 -48.42 52.36 -9.32
CA ALA A 159 -48.41 51.07 -8.63
C ALA A 159 -48.47 49.89 -9.63
N HIS A 160 -49.25 50.04 -10.71
CA HIS A 160 -49.34 49.06 -11.79
C HIS A 160 -47.99 48.83 -12.49
N ASN A 161 -47.32 49.88 -12.95
CA ASN A 161 -46.05 49.75 -13.68
C ASN A 161 -44.88 49.33 -12.78
N ILE A 162 -44.97 49.58 -11.47
CA ILE A 162 -44.04 49.03 -10.48
C ILE A 162 -44.26 47.52 -10.32
N ALA A 163 -45.52 47.09 -10.16
CA ALA A 163 -45.88 45.67 -10.07
C ALA A 163 -45.52 44.90 -11.35
N ARG A 164 -45.73 45.49 -12.53
CA ARG A 164 -45.32 44.95 -13.83
C ARG A 164 -43.82 44.70 -13.91
N ARG A 165 -42.98 45.68 -13.55
CA ARG A 165 -41.51 45.54 -13.56
C ARG A 165 -41.02 44.43 -12.62
N ARG A 166 -41.69 44.25 -11.47
CA ARG A 166 -41.41 43.14 -10.54
C ARG A 166 -41.77 41.79 -11.15
N CYS A 167 -42.92 41.70 -11.84
CA CYS A 167 -43.32 40.50 -12.57
C CYS A 167 -42.35 40.15 -13.70
N GLU A 168 -41.95 41.14 -14.52
CA GLU A 168 -40.96 40.96 -15.60
C GLU A 168 -39.60 40.51 -15.04
N SER A 169 -39.20 41.02 -13.87
CA SER A 169 -37.98 40.57 -13.18
C SER A 169 -38.09 39.13 -12.66
N LEU A 170 -39.25 38.72 -12.14
CA LEU A 170 -39.51 37.36 -11.69
C LEU A 170 -39.49 36.34 -12.85
N MET A 171 -39.90 36.75 -14.05
CA MET A 171 -39.94 35.87 -15.24
C MET A 171 -38.57 35.70 -15.91
N ASN A 172 -37.55 36.48 -15.53
CA ASN A 172 -36.22 36.43 -16.14
C ASN A 172 -35.33 35.34 -15.52
N GLN A 173 -35.54 34.08 -15.92
CA GLN A 173 -34.85 32.86 -15.44
C GLN A 173 -33.30 32.95 -15.42
N LYS A 174 -32.68 33.73 -16.32
CA LYS A 174 -31.22 33.90 -16.40
C LYS A 174 -30.64 34.76 -15.27
N ALA A 175 -31.46 35.61 -14.65
CA ALA A 175 -31.07 36.48 -13.54
C ALA A 175 -31.35 35.88 -12.16
N HIS A 176 -31.89 34.65 -12.08
CA HIS A 176 -32.15 34.02 -10.79
C HIS A 176 -30.83 33.67 -10.10
N VAL A 177 -30.76 34.05 -8.83
CA VAL A 177 -29.66 33.78 -7.92
C VAL A 177 -29.28 32.28 -7.90
N ALA A 178 -30.27 31.39 -7.96
CA ALA A 178 -30.06 29.94 -8.01
C ALA A 178 -29.28 29.47 -9.26
N THR A 179 -29.57 30.03 -10.43
CA THR A 179 -28.90 29.69 -11.70
C THR A 179 -27.44 30.19 -11.70
N PHE A 180 -27.20 31.37 -11.12
CA PHE A 180 -25.86 31.91 -10.93
C PHE A 180 -25.04 31.05 -9.96
N PHE A 181 -25.61 30.67 -8.81
CA PHE A 181 -24.96 29.79 -7.85
C PHE A 181 -24.66 28.40 -8.43
N PHE A 182 -25.55 27.83 -9.23
CA PHE A 182 -25.35 26.53 -9.86
C PHE A 182 -24.20 26.54 -10.89
N ASN A 183 -24.14 27.55 -11.75
CA ASN A 183 -23.07 27.68 -12.75
C ASN A 183 -21.72 28.04 -12.12
N HIS A 184 -21.73 28.91 -11.11
CA HIS A 184 -20.54 29.23 -10.33
C HIS A 184 -20.00 28.00 -9.59
N SER A 185 -20.89 27.20 -9.00
CA SER A 185 -20.57 25.92 -8.37
C SER A 185 -19.87 24.97 -9.35
N LYS A 186 -20.44 24.72 -10.54
CA LYS A 186 -19.82 23.84 -11.55
C LYS A 186 -18.41 24.26 -11.97
N LYS A 187 -18.18 25.57 -12.16
CA LYS A 187 -16.86 26.10 -12.52
C LYS A 187 -15.84 25.85 -11.40
N ILE A 188 -16.21 26.12 -10.15
CA ILE A 188 -15.36 25.86 -8.98
C ILE A 188 -15.03 24.37 -8.86
N LYS A 189 -16.01 23.46 -9.04
CA LYS A 189 -15.76 22.01 -9.00
C LYS A 189 -14.71 21.58 -10.03
N ARG A 190 -14.78 22.14 -11.25
CA ARG A 190 -13.84 21.84 -12.34
C ARG A 190 -12.43 22.36 -12.05
N GLU A 191 -12.32 23.61 -11.58
CA GLU A 191 -11.03 24.23 -11.22
C GLU A 191 -10.38 23.52 -10.02
N TYR A 192 -11.16 23.14 -9.01
CA TYR A 192 -10.70 22.35 -7.87
C TYR A 192 -10.13 20.99 -8.30
N ARG A 193 -10.86 20.29 -9.17
CA ARG A 193 -10.44 18.98 -9.68
C ARG A 193 -9.14 19.08 -10.48
N LEU A 194 -9.02 20.09 -11.34
CA LEU A 194 -7.80 20.33 -12.12
C LEU A 194 -6.59 20.60 -11.22
N CYS A 195 -6.78 21.41 -10.17
CA CYS A 195 -5.77 21.70 -9.16
C CYS A 195 -5.32 20.42 -8.42
N LEU A 196 -6.28 19.63 -7.95
CA LEU A 196 -6.01 18.40 -7.20
C LEU A 196 -5.30 17.35 -8.07
N THR A 197 -5.69 17.18 -9.34
CA THR A 197 -4.98 16.29 -10.27
C THR A 197 -3.52 16.70 -10.46
N ALA A 198 -3.26 18.00 -10.68
CA ALA A 198 -1.90 18.51 -10.83
C ALA A 198 -1.05 18.29 -9.56
N VAL A 199 -1.64 18.46 -8.38
CA VAL A 199 -0.99 18.20 -7.10
C VAL A 199 -0.69 16.71 -6.94
N ILE A 200 -1.63 15.83 -7.26
CA ILE A 200 -1.42 14.38 -7.23
C ILE A 200 -0.27 14.01 -8.15
N ASP A 201 -0.21 14.51 -9.38
CA ASP A 201 0.88 14.22 -10.32
C ASP A 201 2.26 14.64 -9.78
N CYS A 202 2.34 15.81 -9.13
CA CYS A 202 3.56 16.24 -8.46
C CYS A 202 3.94 15.32 -7.31
N ILE A 203 2.98 14.94 -6.46
CA ILE A 203 3.18 14.01 -5.36
C ILE A 203 3.67 12.65 -5.89
N ARG A 204 3.06 12.14 -6.97
CA ARG A 204 3.47 10.89 -7.61
C ARG A 204 4.92 10.94 -8.05
N PHE A 205 5.32 12.00 -8.74
CA PHE A 205 6.71 12.18 -9.17
C PHE A 205 7.68 12.17 -7.98
N LEU A 206 7.36 12.92 -6.91
CA LEU A 206 8.22 13.02 -5.73
C LEU A 206 8.34 11.69 -4.99
N LEU A 207 7.21 10.98 -4.81
CA LEU A 207 7.19 9.68 -4.15
C LEU A 207 7.97 8.63 -4.95
N ARG A 208 7.79 8.58 -6.29
CA ARG A 208 8.54 7.67 -7.17
C ARG A 208 10.05 7.81 -7.05
N GLN A 209 10.53 9.04 -6.85
CA GLN A 209 11.94 9.36 -6.78
C GLN A 209 12.48 9.39 -5.34
N GLY A 210 11.63 9.22 -4.32
CA GLY A 210 12.01 9.35 -2.91
C GLY A 210 12.45 10.76 -2.53
N LEU A 211 12.04 11.77 -3.30
CA LEU A 211 12.48 13.15 -3.13
C LEU A 211 11.76 13.83 -1.95
N ALA A 212 12.42 14.85 -1.39
CA ALA A 212 11.80 15.69 -0.37
C ALA A 212 10.73 16.58 -1.02
N PHE A 213 9.57 16.73 -0.38
CA PHE A 213 8.51 17.63 -0.85
C PHE A 213 8.90 19.11 -0.68
N ARG A 214 9.66 19.44 0.38
CA ARG A 214 10.08 20.81 0.72
C ARG A 214 11.52 20.87 1.23
N GLY A 215 12.16 22.03 1.07
CA GLY A 215 13.42 22.39 1.75
C GLY A 215 13.18 23.06 3.11
N ASN A 216 14.24 23.28 3.89
CA ASN A 216 14.14 23.84 5.26
C ASN A 216 13.81 25.34 5.34
N ASN A 217 13.86 26.09 4.23
CA ASN A 217 13.60 27.52 4.23
C ASN A 217 12.13 27.85 3.96
N LYS A 218 11.48 28.50 4.94
CA LYS A 218 10.10 29.02 4.87
C LYS A 218 10.03 30.48 4.38
N SER A 219 11.16 31.11 4.05
CA SER A 219 11.17 32.50 3.59
C SER A 219 10.49 32.60 2.22
N GLN A 220 9.52 33.51 2.10
CA GLN A 220 8.79 33.77 0.84
C GLN A 220 9.68 34.39 -0.26
N SER A 221 10.94 34.75 0.03
CA SER A 221 11.92 35.20 -0.96
C SER A 221 12.39 34.05 -1.85
N LEU A 222 12.52 34.33 -3.14
CA LEU A 222 12.77 33.44 -4.28
C LEU A 222 14.01 32.52 -4.15
N ASP A 223 14.07 31.52 -5.05
CA ASP A 223 15.13 30.52 -5.32
C ASP A 223 15.20 29.15 -4.61
N ASN A 224 14.55 28.90 -3.47
CA ASN A 224 14.62 27.57 -2.84
C ASN A 224 13.30 27.09 -2.20
N ARG A 225 12.23 27.05 -3.00
CA ARG A 225 10.85 26.75 -2.55
C ARG A 225 10.48 25.25 -2.52
N GLY A 226 11.46 24.34 -2.63
CA GLY A 226 11.25 22.88 -2.55
C GLY A 226 10.73 22.22 -3.84
N ASN A 227 10.78 20.89 -3.90
CA ASN A 227 10.51 20.14 -5.14
C ASN A 227 9.01 20.05 -5.51
N PHE A 228 8.10 20.47 -4.63
CA PHE A 228 6.65 20.50 -4.88
C PHE A 228 6.24 21.43 -6.05
N LEU A 229 7.17 22.25 -6.56
CA LEU A 229 6.94 23.22 -7.64
C LEU A 229 7.25 22.70 -9.04
N LEU A 230 7.41 21.39 -9.27
CA LEU A 230 7.38 20.84 -10.64
C LEU A 230 6.04 21.13 -11.36
N ALA A 231 4.98 21.49 -10.62
CA ALA A 231 3.75 22.09 -11.14
C ALA A 231 3.93 23.44 -11.86
N ASN A 232 5.08 24.12 -11.70
CA ASN A 232 5.35 25.44 -12.28
C ASN A 232 5.53 25.42 -13.81
N HIS A 233 5.65 24.25 -14.44
CA HIS A 233 5.90 24.14 -15.87
C HIS A 233 4.65 24.30 -16.74
N ASN A 234 3.46 24.48 -16.15
CA ASN A 234 2.21 24.74 -16.87
C ASN A 234 1.54 26.03 -16.37
N GLU A 235 1.42 27.03 -17.25
CA GLU A 235 0.85 28.36 -16.92
C GLU A 235 -0.64 28.30 -16.54
N GLU A 236 -1.42 27.35 -17.06
CA GLU A 236 -2.83 27.14 -16.64
C GLU A 236 -2.91 26.63 -15.20
N ILE A 237 -2.03 25.69 -14.83
CA ILE A 237 -1.96 25.12 -13.48
C ILE A 237 -1.43 26.17 -12.49
N LYS A 238 -0.45 26.97 -12.90
CA LYS A 238 0.12 28.06 -12.09
C LYS A 238 -0.91 29.14 -11.76
N GLY A 239 -1.76 29.51 -12.73
CA GLY A 239 -2.86 30.46 -12.53
C GLY A 239 -3.88 29.98 -11.50
N VAL A 240 -4.23 28.69 -11.54
CA VAL A 240 -5.20 28.06 -10.61
C VAL A 240 -4.61 27.80 -9.22
N ILE A 241 -3.35 27.36 -9.12
CA ILE A 241 -2.71 27.01 -7.84
C ILE A 241 -2.24 28.25 -7.06
N PHE A 242 -1.68 29.27 -7.72
CA PHE A 242 -0.98 30.37 -7.05
C PHE A 242 -1.69 31.73 -7.13
N ASN A 243 -2.49 32.00 -8.17
CA ASN A 243 -3.00 33.35 -8.42
C ASN A 243 -4.52 33.50 -8.15
N ASN A 244 -5.34 32.44 -8.30
CA ASN A 244 -6.80 32.54 -8.24
C ASN A 244 -7.49 31.73 -7.13
N ALA A 245 -6.75 30.96 -6.31
CA ALA A 245 -7.35 30.18 -5.23
C ALA A 245 -7.55 31.04 -3.95
N PRO A 246 -8.78 31.16 -3.40
CA PRO A 246 -9.02 31.67 -2.05
C PRO A 246 -8.10 30.96 -1.03
N ALA A 247 -7.76 31.62 0.08
CA ALA A 247 -6.86 31.06 1.12
C ALA A 247 -7.24 29.62 1.57
N ASN A 248 -8.52 29.26 1.46
CA ASN A 248 -9.12 27.98 1.84
C ASN A 248 -8.90 26.85 0.82
N LEU A 249 -8.40 27.18 -0.39
CA LEU A 249 -8.18 26.28 -1.53
C LEU A 249 -6.69 26.01 -1.81
N GLN A 250 -5.79 26.46 -0.93
CA GLN A 250 -4.36 26.21 -1.05
C GLN A 250 -4.03 24.74 -0.74
N MET A 251 -4.06 23.90 -1.77
CA MET A 251 -3.69 22.48 -1.72
C MET A 251 -2.18 22.23 -1.51
N THR A 252 -1.44 23.29 -1.16
CA THR A 252 -0.03 23.25 -0.84
C THR A 252 0.23 22.95 0.64
N SER A 253 -0.77 22.99 1.53
CA SER A 253 -0.58 22.77 2.98
C SER A 253 0.11 21.43 3.30
N PRO A 254 1.04 21.37 4.28
CA PRO A 254 1.69 20.12 4.69
C PRO A 254 0.72 19.02 5.10
N ASP A 255 -0.40 19.38 5.72
CA ASP A 255 -1.38 18.40 6.20
C ASP A 255 -2.18 17.78 5.04
N ILE A 256 -2.50 18.58 4.02
CA ILE A 256 -3.12 18.09 2.79
C ILE A 256 -2.16 17.16 2.04
N GLN A 257 -0.88 17.52 1.95
CA GLN A 257 0.15 16.67 1.34
C GLN A 257 0.26 15.33 2.07
N LYS A 258 0.27 15.35 3.41
CA LYS A 258 0.26 14.13 4.24
C LYS A 258 -0.96 13.26 3.98
N GLN A 259 -2.14 13.86 3.93
CA GLN A 259 -3.38 13.15 3.64
C GLN A 259 -3.37 12.50 2.25
N ILE A 260 -2.93 13.21 1.21
CA ILE A 260 -2.88 12.64 -0.15
C ILE A 260 -1.87 11.49 -0.21
N VAL A 261 -0.69 11.63 0.41
CA VAL A 261 0.32 10.55 0.44
C VAL A 261 -0.19 9.34 1.23
N SER A 262 -0.91 9.56 2.34
CA SER A 262 -1.57 8.48 3.09
C SER A 262 -2.61 7.75 2.24
N VAL A 263 -3.40 8.48 1.43
CA VAL A 263 -4.31 7.87 0.44
C VAL A 263 -3.53 7.06 -0.59
N CYS A 264 -2.45 7.61 -1.16
CA CYS A 264 -1.60 6.88 -2.11
C CYS A 264 -1.08 5.56 -1.52
N SER A 265 -0.53 5.62 -0.30
CA SER A 265 -0.03 4.46 0.46
C SER A 265 -1.14 3.43 0.71
N ALA A 266 -2.32 3.89 1.13
CA ALA A 266 -3.47 3.04 1.41
C ALA A 266 -4.01 2.35 0.13
N GLU A 267 -4.11 3.07 -0.99
CA GLU A 267 -4.53 2.48 -2.27
C GLU A 267 -3.50 1.49 -2.81
N THR A 268 -2.20 1.78 -2.69
CA THR A 268 -1.13 0.85 -3.07
C THR A 268 -1.19 -0.43 -2.26
N SER A 269 -1.32 -0.30 -0.94
CA SER A 269 -1.47 -1.46 -0.06
C SER A 269 -2.74 -2.24 -0.40
N ARG A 270 -3.86 -1.56 -0.65
CA ARG A 270 -5.13 -2.20 -1.01
C ARG A 270 -5.03 -2.94 -2.35
N ALA A 271 -4.33 -2.40 -3.34
CA ALA A 271 -4.11 -3.06 -4.62
C ALA A 271 -3.33 -4.38 -4.43
N ILE A 272 -2.28 -4.37 -3.61
CA ILE A 272 -1.51 -5.57 -3.25
C ILE A 272 -2.41 -6.60 -2.55
N ILE A 273 -3.15 -6.20 -1.51
CA ILE A 273 -4.01 -7.12 -0.76
C ILE A 273 -5.12 -7.70 -1.65
N LYS A 274 -5.67 -6.89 -2.57
CA LYS A 274 -6.67 -7.36 -3.55
C LYS A 274 -6.09 -8.36 -4.55
N GLU A 275 -4.82 -8.21 -4.92
CA GLU A 275 -4.12 -9.16 -5.78
C GLU A 275 -3.95 -10.53 -5.09
N ILE A 276 -3.60 -10.52 -3.80
CA ILE A 276 -3.50 -11.73 -2.97
C ILE A 276 -4.88 -12.41 -2.84
N GLY A 277 -5.92 -11.64 -2.51
CA GLY A 277 -7.27 -12.16 -2.29
C GLY A 277 -7.30 -13.23 -1.20
N ASP A 278 -7.93 -14.37 -1.50
CA ASP A 278 -8.04 -15.52 -0.58
C ASP A 278 -6.86 -16.50 -0.66
N SER A 279 -5.81 -16.15 -1.40
CA SER A 279 -4.66 -17.02 -1.63
C SER A 279 -3.83 -17.23 -0.36
N LEU A 280 -3.14 -18.37 -0.31
CA LEU A 280 -2.16 -18.63 0.73
C LEU A 280 -0.93 -17.73 0.53
N PHE A 281 -0.29 -17.34 1.63
CA PHE A 281 0.89 -16.47 1.59
C PHE A 281 1.90 -16.82 2.67
N SER A 282 3.10 -16.26 2.56
CA SER A 282 4.13 -16.27 3.60
C SER A 282 4.50 -14.85 4.00
N VAL A 283 5.10 -14.71 5.18
CA VAL A 283 5.56 -13.43 5.72
C VAL A 283 7.06 -13.45 5.90
N MET A 284 7.70 -12.36 5.50
CA MET A 284 9.10 -12.09 5.80
C MET A 284 9.21 -10.83 6.66
N ILE A 285 9.93 -10.92 7.76
CA ILE A 285 10.08 -9.84 8.74
C ILE A 285 11.56 -9.65 9.05
N ASP A 286 11.99 -8.40 9.09
CA ASP A 286 13.34 -8.02 9.52
C ASP A 286 13.23 -6.76 10.38
N GLU A 287 14.18 -6.61 11.28
CA GLU A 287 14.24 -5.52 12.25
C GLU A 287 15.51 -4.70 12.05
N SER A 288 15.36 -3.39 11.98
CA SER A 288 16.50 -2.49 11.92
C SER A 288 16.22 -1.21 12.68
N ARG A 289 17.30 -0.58 13.14
CA ARG A 289 17.25 0.78 13.66
C ARG A 289 17.31 1.77 12.50
N ASP A 290 16.49 2.82 12.59
CA ASP A 290 16.58 3.96 11.68
C ASP A 290 17.67 4.95 12.11
N ILE A 291 17.89 6.01 11.31
CA ILE A 291 18.91 7.04 11.61
C ILE A 291 18.60 7.87 12.87
N SER A 292 17.36 7.80 13.37
CA SER A 292 16.92 8.39 14.63
C SER A 292 17.02 7.41 15.79
N THR A 293 17.66 6.25 15.60
CA THR A 293 17.83 5.16 16.57
C THR A 293 16.53 4.48 17.02
N LYS A 294 15.42 4.66 16.28
CA LYS A 294 14.17 3.94 16.54
C LYS A 294 14.20 2.55 15.92
N GLU A 295 13.67 1.56 16.64
CA GLU A 295 13.49 0.20 16.13
C GLU A 295 12.25 0.15 15.22
N GLN A 296 12.44 -0.39 14.01
CA GLN A 296 11.42 -0.53 12.98
C GLN A 296 11.36 -1.98 12.52
N MET A 297 10.15 -2.51 12.39
CA MET A 297 9.86 -3.85 11.89
C MET A 297 9.29 -3.73 10.47
N ALA A 298 10.02 -4.22 9.47
CA ALA A 298 9.53 -4.25 8.09
C ALA A 298 8.77 -5.55 7.81
N VAL A 299 7.62 -5.45 7.14
CA VAL A 299 6.79 -6.60 6.78
C VAL A 299 6.66 -6.71 5.26
N VAL A 300 7.06 -7.86 4.73
CA VAL A 300 6.93 -8.23 3.32
C VAL A 300 6.12 -9.51 3.22
N LEU A 301 5.16 -9.54 2.31
CA LEU A 301 4.37 -10.73 1.99
C LEU A 301 4.94 -11.40 0.75
N ARG A 302 4.92 -12.72 0.71
CA ARG A 302 5.25 -13.51 -0.48
C ARG A 302 4.10 -14.44 -0.82
N TYR A 303 3.67 -14.43 -2.07
CA TYR A 303 2.53 -15.19 -2.57
C TYR A 303 2.75 -15.61 -4.03
N VAL A 304 1.88 -16.49 -4.54
CA VAL A 304 1.87 -16.89 -5.94
C VAL A 304 0.70 -16.17 -6.63
N ASP A 305 0.97 -15.42 -7.69
CA ASP A 305 -0.07 -14.70 -8.44
C ASP A 305 -0.94 -15.64 -9.28
N LYS A 306 -1.98 -15.08 -9.91
CA LYS A 306 -2.89 -15.85 -10.78
C LYS A 306 -2.23 -16.39 -12.05
N ARG A 307 -1.01 -15.97 -12.35
CA ARG A 307 -0.20 -16.41 -13.50
C ARG A 307 0.87 -17.44 -13.09
N GLY A 308 0.95 -17.82 -11.82
CA GLY A 308 1.93 -18.78 -11.30
C GLY A 308 3.29 -18.16 -10.94
N HIS A 309 3.42 -16.84 -10.94
CA HIS A 309 4.66 -16.16 -10.53
C HIS A 309 4.74 -16.02 -9.01
N VAL A 310 5.93 -16.18 -8.48
CA VAL A 310 6.23 -15.78 -7.09
C VAL A 310 6.39 -14.27 -7.03
N VAL A 311 5.58 -13.64 -6.20
CA VAL A 311 5.59 -12.20 -5.98
C VAL A 311 5.90 -11.91 -4.52
N GLU A 312 6.77 -10.92 -4.28
CA GLU A 312 7.10 -10.43 -2.94
C GLU A 312 6.73 -8.95 -2.87
N ARG A 313 5.85 -8.57 -1.94
CA ARG A 313 5.32 -7.21 -1.80
C ARG A 313 5.54 -6.67 -0.40
N PHE A 314 6.15 -5.51 -0.30
CA PHE A 314 6.28 -4.75 0.93
C PHE A 314 4.93 -4.09 1.27
N ILE A 315 4.45 -4.31 2.50
CA ILE A 315 3.16 -3.77 2.95
C ILE A 315 3.30 -2.65 3.99
N GLY A 316 4.47 -2.53 4.63
CA GLY A 316 4.73 -1.43 5.56
C GLY A 316 5.83 -1.72 6.58
N ILE A 317 6.21 -0.66 7.28
CA ILE A 317 6.99 -0.71 8.51
C ILE A 317 6.09 -0.41 9.72
N GLU A 318 6.38 -1.07 10.83
CA GLU A 318 5.80 -0.75 12.14
C GLU A 318 6.88 -0.32 13.09
N HIS A 319 6.63 0.77 13.82
CA HIS A 319 7.48 1.14 14.92
C HIS A 319 7.23 0.20 16.11
N VAL A 320 8.30 -0.39 16.64
CA VAL A 320 8.26 -1.28 17.80
C VAL A 320 8.97 -0.64 18.98
N ILE A 321 8.37 -0.80 20.17
CA ILE A 321 8.93 -0.26 21.42
C ILE A 321 10.17 -1.04 21.83
N ASP A 322 10.17 -2.36 21.61
CA ASP A 322 11.32 -3.24 21.79
C ASP A 322 11.32 -4.38 20.77
N THR A 323 12.52 -4.94 20.53
CA THR A 323 12.77 -6.12 19.70
C THR A 323 12.35 -7.46 20.34
N LYS A 324 11.50 -7.47 21.38
CA LYS A 324 11.08 -8.75 21.99
C LYS A 324 10.05 -9.44 21.10
N ALA A 325 10.14 -10.76 21.01
CA ALA A 325 9.23 -11.59 20.21
C ALA A 325 7.73 -11.32 20.43
N VAL A 326 7.32 -11.05 21.67
CA VAL A 326 5.91 -10.77 22.01
C VAL A 326 5.46 -9.44 21.42
N SER A 327 6.30 -8.41 21.52
CA SER A 327 6.04 -7.09 20.94
C SER A 327 5.96 -7.18 19.42
N LEU A 328 6.88 -7.91 18.79
CA LEU A 328 6.89 -8.13 17.34
C LEU A 328 5.65 -8.88 16.87
N LYS A 329 5.22 -9.91 17.61
CA LYS A 329 3.99 -10.65 17.30
C LYS A 329 2.77 -9.74 17.40
N ALA A 330 2.67 -8.93 18.45
CA ALA A 330 1.57 -7.98 18.59
C ALA A 330 1.54 -6.96 17.45
N SER A 331 2.70 -6.42 17.05
CA SER A 331 2.80 -5.54 15.89
C SER A 331 2.42 -6.23 14.59
N LEU A 332 2.79 -7.49 14.40
CA LEU A 332 2.38 -8.28 13.23
C LEU A 332 0.86 -8.46 13.19
N ASP A 333 0.22 -8.73 14.33
CA ASP A 333 -1.23 -8.89 14.43
C ASP A 333 -1.96 -7.58 14.11
N ILE A 334 -1.41 -6.43 14.52
CA ILE A 334 -1.91 -5.10 14.15
C ILE A 334 -1.85 -4.90 12.64
N VAL A 335 -0.74 -5.26 11.99
CA VAL A 335 -0.58 -5.16 10.53
C VAL A 335 -1.60 -6.08 9.83
N PHE A 336 -1.75 -7.32 10.29
CA PHE A 336 -2.69 -8.26 9.70
C PHE A 336 -4.13 -7.77 9.85
N ALA A 337 -4.50 -7.27 11.02
CA ALA A 337 -5.82 -6.68 11.26
C ALA A 337 -6.08 -5.46 10.38
N ARG A 338 -5.08 -4.56 10.22
CA ARG A 338 -5.18 -3.36 9.39
C ARG A 338 -5.45 -3.68 7.91
N HIS A 339 -4.87 -4.77 7.42
CA HIS A 339 -5.00 -5.20 6.02
C HIS A 339 -6.05 -6.29 5.81
N GLY A 340 -6.75 -6.75 6.85
CA GLY A 340 -7.74 -7.83 6.74
C GLY A 340 -7.12 -9.20 6.41
N LEU A 341 -5.84 -9.41 6.73
CA LEU A 341 -5.14 -10.68 6.51
C LEU A 341 -5.41 -11.65 7.65
N SER A 342 -5.53 -12.94 7.33
CA SER A 342 -5.76 -13.99 8.32
C SER A 342 -4.50 -14.80 8.61
N MET A 343 -4.17 -14.96 9.89
CA MET A 343 -3.07 -15.83 10.32
C MET A 343 -3.26 -17.29 9.85
N SER A 344 -4.50 -17.74 9.69
CA SER A 344 -4.84 -19.09 9.23
C SER A 344 -4.40 -19.39 7.78
N ARG A 345 -4.16 -18.36 6.96
CA ARG A 345 -3.72 -18.47 5.56
C ARG A 345 -2.19 -18.44 5.41
N LEU A 346 -1.46 -18.18 6.50
CA LEU A 346 0.00 -18.13 6.51
C LEU A 346 0.59 -19.55 6.35
N ARG A 347 1.53 -19.73 5.43
CA ARG A 347 2.20 -21.03 5.16
C ARG A 347 3.72 -21.00 5.24
N GLY A 348 4.30 -19.80 5.26
CA GLY A 348 5.73 -19.61 5.37
C GLY A 348 6.10 -18.44 6.26
N GLN A 349 7.25 -18.55 6.91
CA GLN A 349 7.85 -17.50 7.74
C GLN A 349 9.32 -17.31 7.35
N GLY A 350 9.77 -16.06 7.21
CA GLY A 350 11.17 -15.72 6.90
C GLY A 350 11.69 -14.59 7.78
N TYR A 351 12.77 -14.84 8.51
CA TYR A 351 13.34 -13.89 9.48
C TYR A 351 14.86 -13.86 9.42
N ASP A 352 15.45 -12.86 10.06
CA ASP A 352 16.86 -12.90 10.38
C ASP A 352 17.17 -13.98 11.44
N GLY A 353 18.45 -14.20 11.69
CA GLY A 353 18.90 -15.21 12.64
C GLY A 353 18.89 -14.76 14.11
N ALA A 354 18.27 -13.63 14.46
CA ALA A 354 18.29 -13.14 15.83
C ALA A 354 17.53 -14.08 16.78
N SER A 355 17.98 -14.16 18.04
CA SER A 355 17.34 -15.01 19.06
C SER A 355 15.87 -14.66 19.28
N ASN A 356 15.52 -13.38 19.19
CA ASN A 356 14.14 -12.92 19.36
C ASN A 356 13.25 -13.32 18.18
N MET A 357 13.84 -13.57 17.01
CA MET A 357 13.13 -14.01 15.81
C MET A 357 13.00 -15.54 15.75
N GLN A 358 14.10 -16.28 15.89
CA GLN A 358 14.12 -17.74 15.68
C GLN A 358 14.21 -18.60 16.96
N GLY A 359 14.27 -17.98 18.15
CA GLY A 359 14.47 -18.68 19.42
C GLY A 359 13.44 -19.79 19.68
N GLY A 360 13.91 -20.97 20.08
CA GLY A 360 13.07 -22.17 20.23
C GLY A 360 12.05 -22.13 21.38
N LEU A 361 12.22 -21.24 22.35
CA LEU A 361 11.29 -21.11 23.50
C LEU A 361 10.37 -19.91 23.36
N ASN A 362 10.94 -18.73 23.06
CA ASN A 362 10.25 -17.44 23.07
C ASN A 362 10.54 -16.59 21.83
N GLY A 363 10.95 -17.20 20.70
CA GLY A 363 11.15 -16.47 19.44
C GLY A 363 9.84 -16.24 18.69
N LEU A 364 9.78 -15.21 17.85
CA LEU A 364 8.63 -14.87 17.00
C LEU A 364 8.16 -16.08 16.18
N LYS A 365 9.10 -16.83 15.59
CA LYS A 365 8.88 -18.12 14.92
C LYS A 365 8.00 -19.05 15.75
N THR A 366 8.36 -19.24 17.02
CA THR A 366 7.72 -20.18 17.92
C THR A 366 6.32 -19.69 18.31
N LEU A 367 6.13 -18.39 18.45
CA LEU A 367 4.82 -17.79 18.73
C LEU A 367 3.85 -18.00 17.54
N ILE A 368 4.31 -17.76 16.32
CA ILE A 368 3.48 -17.96 15.11
C ILE A 368 3.21 -19.44 14.88
N LEU A 369 4.19 -20.33 15.07
CA LEU A 369 3.97 -21.77 14.94
C LEU A 369 2.96 -22.32 15.94
N LYS A 370 2.91 -21.77 17.17
CA LYS A 370 1.89 -22.14 18.18
C LYS A 370 0.47 -21.76 17.74
N GLU A 371 0.31 -20.67 17.00
CA GLU A 371 -0.99 -20.22 16.48
C GLU A 371 -1.35 -20.92 15.15
N ASN A 372 -0.35 -21.16 14.31
CA ASN A 372 -0.49 -21.81 13.02
C ASN A 372 0.68 -22.77 12.74
N GLU A 373 0.45 -24.06 12.99
CA GLU A 373 1.41 -25.15 12.78
C GLU A 373 1.85 -25.31 11.33
N SER A 374 1.05 -24.85 10.36
CA SER A 374 1.35 -24.94 8.92
C SER A 374 2.21 -23.79 8.40
N ALA A 375 2.55 -22.81 9.23
CA ALA A 375 3.40 -21.68 8.86
C ALA A 375 4.88 -22.04 9.01
N TYR A 376 5.45 -22.81 8.09
CA TYR A 376 6.81 -23.31 8.22
C TYR A 376 7.86 -22.20 8.10
N TYR A 377 8.90 -22.27 8.94
CA TYR A 377 10.04 -21.37 8.89
C TYR A 377 11.27 -22.10 8.35
N ILE A 378 11.84 -21.57 7.26
CA ILE A 378 13.09 -22.08 6.70
C ILE A 378 14.11 -20.94 6.64
N HIS A 379 15.26 -21.13 7.28
CA HIS A 379 16.33 -20.15 7.29
C HIS A 379 17.47 -20.60 6.38
N PHE A 380 17.55 -20.06 5.16
CA PHE A 380 18.77 -20.14 4.35
C PHE A 380 19.61 -18.86 4.46
N ALA A 381 19.04 -17.76 4.93
CA ALA A 381 19.49 -16.42 4.55
C ALA A 381 20.85 -15.97 5.13
N LYS A 382 21.40 -16.58 6.18
CA LYS A 382 22.69 -16.12 6.75
C LYS A 382 23.54 -17.26 7.29
N VAL A 383 24.16 -18.01 6.37
CA VAL A 383 25.29 -18.91 6.68
C VAL A 383 26.45 -18.14 7.34
N SER A 384 26.56 -16.83 7.12
CA SER A 384 27.50 -15.96 7.85
C SER A 384 27.28 -15.94 9.37
N ASN A 385 26.05 -16.11 9.86
CA ASN A 385 25.76 -16.22 11.29
C ASN A 385 26.23 -17.55 11.90
N ILE A 386 26.44 -18.58 11.08
CA ILE A 386 26.97 -19.88 11.52
C ILE A 386 28.41 -19.69 11.99
N VAL A 387 29.22 -19.00 11.18
CA VAL A 387 30.59 -18.67 11.56
C VAL A 387 30.60 -17.68 12.73
N ALA A 388 29.72 -16.67 12.74
CA ALA A 388 29.63 -15.70 13.83
C ALA A 388 29.27 -16.31 15.19
N ALA A 389 28.27 -17.21 15.23
CA ALA A 389 27.82 -17.86 16.44
C ALA A 389 28.84 -18.89 16.95
N SER A 390 29.51 -19.59 16.02
CA SER A 390 30.60 -20.51 16.35
C SER A 390 31.84 -19.76 16.87
N SER A 391 32.22 -18.63 16.25
CA SER A 391 33.31 -17.76 16.73
C SER A 391 33.04 -17.22 18.13
N LYS A 392 31.78 -16.86 18.45
CA LYS A 392 31.35 -16.41 19.79
C LYS A 392 31.36 -17.52 20.84
N ARG A 393 31.20 -18.79 20.46
CA ARG A 393 31.16 -19.93 21.41
C ARG A 393 32.53 -20.56 21.68
N TYR A 394 33.51 -20.31 20.83
CA TYR A 394 34.87 -20.79 21.08
C TYR A 394 35.64 -19.88 22.05
N ASP A 395 35.14 -18.67 22.36
CA ASP A 395 35.69 -17.71 23.33
C ASP A 395 37.23 -17.67 23.46
N ILE A 396 37.85 -16.56 23.03
CA ILE A 396 39.25 -16.19 23.36
C ILE A 396 40.33 -16.88 22.50
N LEU A 397 40.16 -16.89 21.18
CA LEU A 397 41.27 -17.21 20.26
C LEU A 397 41.77 -16.01 19.46
N LYS A 398 41.65 -14.77 20.00
CA LYS A 398 42.25 -13.50 19.52
C LYS A 398 41.27 -12.37 19.12
N GLU A 399 39.99 -12.47 19.49
CA GLU A 399 38.95 -11.51 19.08
C GLU A 399 39.22 -10.06 19.54
N LYS A 400 39.74 -9.85 20.76
CA LYS A 400 40.04 -8.48 21.26
C LYS A 400 41.11 -7.76 20.45
N HIS A 401 42.11 -8.47 19.92
CA HIS A 401 43.22 -7.84 19.22
C HIS A 401 42.93 -7.65 17.73
N VAL A 402 42.25 -8.60 17.06
CA VAL A 402 41.84 -8.43 15.65
C VAL A 402 40.81 -7.32 15.49
N VAL A 403 39.85 -7.21 16.42
CA VAL A 403 38.89 -6.11 16.46
C VAL A 403 39.60 -4.79 16.75
N ALA A 404 40.55 -4.76 17.70
CA ALA A 404 41.35 -3.57 17.98
C ALA A 404 42.23 -3.13 16.78
N VAL A 405 42.81 -4.07 16.01
CA VAL A 405 43.54 -3.75 14.76
C VAL A 405 42.59 -3.08 13.76
N ILE A 406 41.37 -3.62 13.60
CA ILE A 406 40.37 -3.10 12.69
C ILE A 406 39.87 -1.72 13.13
N GLU A 407 39.72 -1.47 14.44
CA GLU A 407 39.35 -0.16 14.98
C GLU A 407 40.47 0.87 14.86
N ALA A 408 41.71 0.50 15.19
CA ALA A 408 42.89 1.36 15.04
C ALA A 408 43.12 1.79 13.58
N LEU A 409 42.89 0.88 12.62
CA LEU A 409 42.96 1.17 11.18
C LEU A 409 41.80 2.06 10.69
N LYS A 410 40.66 2.10 11.39
CA LYS A 410 39.55 3.03 11.09
C LYS A 410 39.80 4.43 11.64
N THR A 411 40.58 4.56 12.71
CA THR A 411 40.89 5.84 13.36
C THR A 411 42.12 6.55 12.78
N GLY A 412 42.97 5.85 12.01
CA GLY A 412 44.08 6.45 11.26
C GLY A 412 43.57 7.23 10.04
N GLU A 413 43.95 8.51 9.94
CA GLU A 413 43.49 9.48 8.94
C GLU A 413 43.74 9.04 7.48
N LEU A 414 42.81 8.28 6.90
CA LEU A 414 42.64 8.20 5.45
C LEU A 414 41.28 8.82 5.11
N LYS A 415 41.32 10.03 4.54
CA LYS A 415 40.15 10.60 3.85
C LYS A 415 39.79 9.66 2.70
N SER A 416 38.83 8.78 2.95
CA SER A 416 38.20 7.93 1.93
C SER A 416 37.65 8.81 0.82
N GLY A 417 38.37 8.87 -0.31
CA GLY A 417 37.88 9.47 -1.54
C GLY A 417 36.77 8.61 -2.15
N GLN A 418 35.71 9.25 -2.63
CA GLN A 418 34.62 8.60 -3.37
C GLN A 418 35.11 8.26 -4.80
N GLY A 419 35.15 6.97 -5.17
CA GLY A 419 35.53 6.52 -6.54
C GLY A 419 35.96 5.05 -6.64
N MET A 420 36.14 4.55 -7.88
CA MET A 420 36.36 3.15 -8.30
C MET A 420 37.56 2.39 -7.69
N ASN A 421 38.34 2.97 -6.78
CA ASN A 421 39.51 2.33 -6.16
C ASN A 421 39.18 1.56 -4.84
N GLN A 422 37.90 1.29 -4.57
CA GLN A 422 37.45 0.68 -3.31
C GLN A 422 37.71 -0.83 -3.17
N GLU A 423 38.17 -1.53 -4.21
CA GLU A 423 38.40 -2.98 -4.10
C GLU A 423 39.59 -3.34 -3.19
N ILE A 424 40.52 -2.39 -2.95
CA ILE A 424 41.76 -2.61 -2.19
C ILE A 424 41.72 -1.93 -0.80
N THR A 425 40.74 -1.07 -0.53
CA THR A 425 40.60 -0.39 0.77
C THR A 425 39.87 -1.29 1.79
N LEU A 426 40.31 -1.29 3.06
CA LEU A 426 39.65 -2.00 4.17
C LEU A 426 38.16 -1.63 4.23
N LYS A 427 37.29 -2.55 3.83
CA LYS A 427 35.83 -2.37 3.90
C LYS A 427 35.43 -2.11 5.35
N ARG A 428 34.62 -1.05 5.59
CA ARG A 428 34.06 -0.78 6.92
C ARG A 428 33.25 -1.99 7.39
N SER A 429 33.60 -2.56 8.54
CA SER A 429 32.76 -3.54 9.19
C SER A 429 31.46 -2.87 9.63
N GLY A 430 30.32 -3.45 9.22
CA GLY A 430 29.04 -3.20 9.87
C GLY A 430 28.87 -4.24 10.97
N ASP A 431 28.49 -3.79 12.16
CA ASP A 431 28.58 -4.53 13.44
C ASP A 431 27.74 -5.82 13.57
N THR A 432 27.23 -6.38 12.47
CA THR A 432 26.40 -7.60 12.48
C THR A 432 26.66 -8.56 11.33
N ARG A 433 27.68 -8.37 10.47
CA ARG A 433 27.78 -9.09 9.18
C ARG A 433 29.12 -9.78 8.94
N TRP A 434 29.28 -11.04 9.36
CA TRP A 434 30.51 -11.83 9.15
C TRP A 434 30.91 -12.05 7.67
N SER A 435 29.97 -11.97 6.72
CA SER A 435 30.32 -11.98 5.28
C SER A 435 31.13 -10.74 4.85
N SER A 436 30.97 -9.58 5.51
CA SER A 436 31.84 -8.43 5.27
C SER A 436 33.27 -8.64 5.76
N HIS A 437 33.48 -9.56 6.72
CA HIS A 437 34.81 -9.87 7.23
C HIS A 437 35.63 -10.74 6.28
N TYR A 438 35.02 -11.58 5.42
CA TYR A 438 35.79 -12.34 4.42
C TYR A 438 36.59 -11.41 3.50
N GLY A 439 35.93 -10.36 2.99
CA GLY A 439 36.60 -9.32 2.21
C GLY A 439 37.70 -8.62 3.02
N THR A 440 37.44 -8.31 4.29
CA THR A 440 38.46 -7.73 5.19
C THR A 440 39.67 -8.66 5.40
N LEU A 441 39.47 -9.96 5.59
CA LEU A 441 40.58 -10.91 5.75
C LEU A 441 41.41 -11.00 4.47
N ILE A 442 40.77 -11.02 3.29
CA ILE A 442 41.47 -10.94 2.01
C ILE A 442 42.28 -9.64 1.93
N SER A 443 41.67 -8.50 2.26
CA SER A 443 42.38 -7.22 2.27
C SER A 443 43.59 -7.27 3.20
N ILE A 444 43.45 -7.74 4.44
CA ILE A 444 44.57 -7.87 5.40
C ILE A 444 45.70 -8.71 4.83
N ILE A 445 45.39 -9.85 4.19
CA ILE A 445 46.41 -10.69 3.54
C ILE A 445 47.10 -9.93 2.39
N THR A 446 46.34 -9.22 1.57
CA THR A 446 46.85 -8.48 0.40
C THR A 446 47.74 -7.30 0.78
N ILE A 447 47.34 -6.53 1.79
CA ILE A 447 48.05 -5.32 2.24
C ILE A 447 48.89 -5.55 3.51
N PHE A 448 49.22 -6.81 3.84
CA PHE A 448 49.88 -7.17 5.09
C PHE A 448 51.19 -6.40 5.33
N SER A 449 52.08 -6.31 4.33
CA SER A 449 53.33 -5.54 4.44
C SER A 449 53.06 -4.08 4.78
N SER A 450 52.13 -3.44 4.06
CA SER A 450 51.78 -2.05 4.30
C SER A 450 51.17 -1.81 5.69
N ILE A 451 50.43 -2.79 6.23
CA ILE A 451 49.93 -2.72 7.61
C ILE A 451 51.08 -2.78 8.61
N ILE A 452 52.06 -3.68 8.40
CA ILE A 452 53.24 -3.77 9.26
C ILE A 452 54.04 -2.46 9.20
N ASP A 453 54.31 -1.91 8.01
CA ASP A 453 55.05 -0.65 7.84
C ASP A 453 54.38 0.50 8.60
N VAL A 454 53.05 0.63 8.49
CA VAL A 454 52.29 1.67 9.20
C VAL A 454 52.31 1.45 10.72
N LEU A 455 52.18 0.21 11.18
CA LEU A 455 52.26 -0.09 12.61
C LEU A 455 53.66 0.15 13.17
N GLU A 456 54.73 -0.09 12.39
CA GLU A 456 56.10 0.26 12.76
C GLU A 456 56.27 1.77 12.89
N ILE A 457 55.77 2.54 11.92
CA ILE A 457 55.78 4.01 11.99
C ILE A 457 55.04 4.51 13.23
N ILE A 458 53.82 4.02 13.49
CA ILE A 458 53.05 4.42 14.68
C ILE A 458 53.74 3.99 15.97
N ALA A 459 54.31 2.79 16.00
CA ALA A 459 55.05 2.28 17.16
C ALA A 459 56.33 3.10 17.47
N ASN A 460 56.90 3.78 16.48
CA ASN A 460 58.09 4.61 16.63
C ASN A 460 57.76 6.10 16.85
N ASP A 461 56.73 6.62 16.16
CA ASP A 461 56.46 8.06 16.04
C ASP A 461 55.27 8.56 16.88
N ALA A 462 54.45 7.67 17.48
CA ALA A 462 53.29 8.09 18.26
C ALA A 462 53.69 8.93 19.48
N SER A 463 53.12 10.12 19.65
CA SER A 463 53.34 11.00 20.81
C SER A 463 52.64 10.49 22.09
N ASN A 464 51.62 9.64 21.94
CA ASN A 464 50.88 9.00 23.04
C ASN A 464 51.48 7.61 23.38
N SER A 465 51.82 7.38 24.66
CA SER A 465 52.37 6.11 25.14
C SER A 465 51.41 4.92 25.01
N GLU A 466 50.10 5.17 25.11
CA GLU A 466 49.06 4.15 24.98
C GLU A 466 48.95 3.65 23.53
N GLN A 467 48.86 4.57 22.57
CA GLN A 467 48.87 4.24 21.13
C GLN A 467 50.16 3.52 20.72
N ARG A 468 51.30 3.93 21.28
CA ARG A 468 52.59 3.26 21.03
C ARG A 468 52.61 1.82 21.57
N PHE A 469 52.05 1.60 22.76
CA PHE A 469 51.96 0.27 23.35
C PHE A 469 50.99 -0.63 22.57
N GLU A 470 49.84 -0.10 22.15
CA GLU A 470 48.85 -0.81 21.33
C GLU A 470 49.40 -1.19 19.96
N ALA A 471 50.07 -0.27 19.26
CA ALA A 471 50.70 -0.52 17.96
C ALA A 471 51.79 -1.60 18.08
N ASN A 472 52.68 -1.50 19.08
CA ASN A 472 53.71 -2.51 19.33
C ASN A 472 53.14 -3.89 19.68
N SER A 473 52.11 -3.93 20.51
CA SER A 473 51.44 -5.17 20.89
C SER A 473 50.77 -5.83 19.67
N THR A 474 50.13 -5.01 18.84
CA THR A 474 49.47 -5.43 17.61
C THR A 474 50.45 -5.95 16.57
N LEU A 475 51.57 -5.25 16.38
CA LEU A 475 52.64 -5.63 15.45
C LEU A 475 53.23 -6.99 15.83
N LYS A 476 53.65 -7.16 17.10
CA LYS A 476 54.18 -8.44 17.60
C LYS A 476 53.19 -9.57 17.41
N PHE A 477 51.92 -9.27 17.63
CA PHE A 477 50.84 -10.23 17.50
C PHE A 477 50.59 -10.65 16.04
N MET A 478 50.56 -9.70 15.09
CA MET A 478 50.38 -9.97 13.66
C MET A 478 51.55 -10.77 13.07
N GLN A 479 52.74 -10.63 13.63
CA GLN A 479 53.95 -11.37 13.25
C GLN A 479 54.07 -12.74 13.96
N THR A 480 52.99 -13.29 14.52
CA THR A 480 52.98 -14.65 15.08
C THR A 480 52.46 -15.68 14.09
N PHE A 481 53.04 -16.89 14.11
CA PHE A 481 52.50 -18.04 13.37
C PHE A 481 51.03 -18.29 13.69
N ASP A 482 50.64 -18.18 14.97
CA ASP A 482 49.25 -18.34 15.41
C ASP A 482 48.29 -17.39 14.71
N PHE A 483 48.71 -16.14 14.46
CA PHE A 483 47.88 -15.15 13.79
C PHE A 483 47.71 -15.52 12.32
N VAL A 484 48.81 -15.82 11.63
CA VAL A 484 48.77 -16.21 10.21
C VAL A 484 47.97 -17.49 10.01
N PHE A 485 48.17 -18.50 10.86
CA PHE A 485 47.41 -19.75 10.82
C PHE A 485 45.91 -19.50 10.97
N THR A 486 45.51 -18.71 11.98
CA THR A 486 44.11 -18.37 12.22
C THR A 486 43.53 -17.54 11.07
N LEU A 487 44.28 -16.58 10.53
CA LEU A 487 43.89 -15.74 9.40
C LEU A 487 43.56 -16.58 8.17
N TYR A 488 44.44 -17.51 7.78
CA TYR A 488 44.23 -18.39 6.63
C TYR A 488 43.15 -19.44 6.87
N LEU A 489 43.06 -20.01 8.07
CA LEU A 489 41.99 -20.93 8.44
C LEU A 489 40.62 -20.25 8.33
N MET A 490 40.48 -19.07 8.92
CA MET A 490 39.24 -18.29 8.87
C MET A 490 38.93 -17.81 7.45
N LYS A 491 39.94 -17.40 6.67
CA LYS A 491 39.76 -17.06 5.24
C LYS A 491 39.18 -18.23 4.46
N ASN A 492 39.71 -19.44 4.62
CA ASN A 492 39.22 -20.61 3.88
C ASN A 492 37.80 -21.02 4.31
N ILE A 493 37.50 -21.05 5.62
CA ILE A 493 36.16 -21.36 6.15
C ILE A 493 35.14 -20.31 5.70
N LEU A 494 35.48 -19.02 5.87
CA LEU A 494 34.60 -17.91 5.48
C LEU A 494 34.43 -17.82 3.96
N GLY A 495 35.39 -18.30 3.17
CA GLY A 495 35.24 -18.40 1.73
C GLY A 495 34.06 -19.27 1.33
N PHE A 496 33.97 -20.50 1.87
CA PHE A 496 32.81 -21.38 1.65
C PHE A 496 31.50 -20.77 2.12
N ALA A 497 31.50 -20.13 3.29
CA ALA A 497 30.31 -19.47 3.84
C ALA A 497 29.87 -18.25 3.01
N ASN A 498 30.82 -17.47 2.49
CA ASN A 498 30.56 -16.30 1.66
C ASN A 498 29.98 -16.69 0.30
N GLU A 499 30.56 -17.68 -0.38
CA GLU A 499 30.02 -18.20 -1.66
C GLU A 499 28.60 -18.72 -1.49
N LEU A 500 28.36 -19.53 -0.45
CA LEU A 500 27.03 -20.04 -0.17
C LEU A 500 26.05 -18.89 0.16
N SER A 501 26.48 -17.91 0.97
CA SER A 501 25.66 -16.75 1.31
C SER A 501 25.30 -15.91 0.09
N GLN A 502 26.25 -15.64 -0.81
CA GLN A 502 25.99 -14.87 -2.03
C GLN A 502 25.09 -15.64 -2.98
N ALA A 503 25.31 -16.94 -3.14
CA ALA A 503 24.48 -17.78 -3.98
C ALA A 503 23.04 -17.81 -3.50
N LEU A 504 22.81 -18.03 -2.20
CA LEU A 504 21.47 -18.05 -1.58
C LEU A 504 20.73 -16.71 -1.62
N GLN A 505 21.45 -15.59 -1.72
CA GLN A 505 20.86 -14.25 -1.78
C GLN A 505 20.41 -13.82 -3.18
N ARG A 506 20.70 -14.62 -4.22
CA ARG A 506 20.23 -14.28 -5.57
C ARG A 506 18.71 -14.45 -5.67
N LYS A 507 18.07 -13.55 -6.42
CA LYS A 507 16.61 -13.54 -6.60
C LYS A 507 16.07 -14.76 -7.37
N ASP A 508 16.93 -15.42 -8.14
CA ASP A 508 16.61 -16.58 -8.97
C ASP A 508 16.75 -17.92 -8.23
N GLN A 509 17.08 -17.91 -6.93
CA GLN A 509 17.21 -19.15 -6.18
C GLN A 509 15.85 -19.75 -5.83
N ASP A 510 15.66 -20.99 -6.25
CA ASP A 510 14.63 -21.86 -5.69
C ASP A 510 15.19 -22.68 -4.52
N ILE A 511 14.26 -23.34 -3.82
CA ILE A 511 14.54 -24.13 -2.63
C ILE A 511 15.40 -25.36 -2.93
N VAL A 512 15.30 -25.93 -4.14
CA VAL A 512 16.00 -27.15 -4.55
C VAL A 512 17.47 -26.85 -4.84
N ASN A 513 17.72 -25.79 -5.60
CA ASN A 513 19.07 -25.32 -5.86
C ASN A 513 19.76 -24.85 -4.57
N SER A 514 19.02 -24.17 -3.70
CA SER A 514 19.51 -23.77 -2.38
C SER A 514 19.98 -24.97 -1.56
N MET A 515 19.23 -26.06 -1.56
CA MET A 515 19.62 -27.31 -0.89
C MET A 515 20.84 -27.96 -1.51
N LYS A 516 20.94 -27.96 -2.85
CA LYS A 516 22.14 -28.42 -3.56
C LYS A 516 23.35 -27.62 -3.13
N LEU A 517 23.26 -26.30 -3.07
CA LEU A 517 24.34 -25.41 -2.64
C LEU A 517 24.76 -25.66 -1.18
N VAL A 518 23.79 -25.84 -0.27
CA VAL A 518 24.07 -26.21 1.14
C VAL A 518 24.79 -27.55 1.22
N SER A 519 24.35 -28.56 0.45
CA SER A 519 24.98 -29.88 0.42
C SER A 519 26.43 -29.82 -0.10
N ILE A 520 26.67 -29.02 -1.14
CA ILE A 520 28.01 -28.78 -1.71
C ILE A 520 28.90 -28.07 -0.69
N CYS A 521 28.39 -27.07 0.03
CA CYS A 521 29.14 -26.40 1.08
C CYS A 521 29.53 -27.34 2.22
N LYS A 522 28.57 -28.18 2.69
CA LYS A 522 28.85 -29.23 3.69
C LYS A 522 29.94 -30.19 3.20
N LEU A 523 29.85 -30.65 1.95
CA LEU A 523 30.85 -31.52 1.34
C LEU A 523 32.22 -30.83 1.23
N GLY A 524 32.24 -29.53 0.88
CA GLY A 524 33.46 -28.72 0.82
C GLY A 524 34.17 -28.63 2.18
N LEU A 525 33.43 -28.32 3.23
CA LEU A 525 33.95 -28.27 4.61
C LEU A 525 34.41 -29.65 5.09
N GLN A 526 33.68 -30.72 4.76
CA GLN A 526 34.09 -32.10 5.08
C GLN A 526 35.36 -32.52 4.32
N ARG A 527 35.49 -32.14 3.05
CA ARG A 527 36.71 -32.38 2.27
C ARG A 527 37.89 -31.61 2.83
N MET A 528 37.69 -30.34 3.21
CA MET A 528 38.69 -29.54 3.90
C MET A 528 39.12 -30.22 5.20
N ARG A 529 38.18 -30.70 6.03
CA ARG A 529 38.49 -31.42 7.26
C ARG A 529 39.33 -32.69 7.03
N LYS A 530 39.00 -33.49 6.00
CA LYS A 530 39.67 -34.77 5.74
C LYS A 530 41.03 -34.62 5.04
N HIS A 531 41.14 -33.69 4.09
CA HIS A 531 42.28 -33.62 3.16
C HIS A 531 42.94 -32.23 3.09
N GLY A 532 42.33 -31.19 3.67
CA GLY A 532 42.76 -29.80 3.54
C GLY A 532 43.92 -29.37 4.45
N TRP A 533 44.29 -30.18 5.44
CA TRP A 533 45.36 -29.84 6.41
C TRP A 533 46.68 -29.47 5.73
N ASN A 534 47.21 -30.35 4.87
CA ASN A 534 48.50 -30.14 4.22
C ASN A 534 48.51 -28.89 3.34
N SER A 535 47.40 -28.65 2.61
CA SER A 535 47.26 -27.47 1.77
C SER A 535 47.26 -26.16 2.57
N LEU A 536 46.53 -26.13 3.70
CA LEU A 536 46.53 -24.99 4.60
C LEU A 536 47.93 -24.74 5.18
N LEU A 537 48.61 -25.79 5.65
CA LEU A 537 49.93 -25.67 6.25
C LEU A 537 50.96 -25.11 5.25
N ILE A 538 50.95 -25.57 4.00
CA ILE A 538 51.82 -25.04 2.93
C ILE A 538 51.54 -23.55 2.69
N GLN A 539 50.27 -23.14 2.63
CA GLN A 539 49.90 -21.73 2.45
C GLN A 539 50.39 -20.85 3.60
N VAL A 540 50.20 -21.31 4.84
CA VAL A 540 50.63 -20.59 6.05
C VAL A 540 52.16 -20.50 6.12
N SER A 541 52.88 -21.61 5.91
CA SER A 541 54.34 -21.62 5.93
C SER A 541 54.93 -20.72 4.86
N SER A 542 54.42 -20.77 3.62
CA SER A 542 54.89 -19.91 2.53
C SER A 542 54.66 -18.42 2.83
N PHE A 543 53.52 -18.08 3.45
CA PHE A 543 53.26 -16.70 3.88
C PHE A 543 54.21 -16.28 5.00
N CYS A 544 54.42 -17.13 6.00
CA CYS A 544 55.35 -16.86 7.09
C CYS A 544 56.78 -16.65 6.59
N GLU A 545 57.26 -17.50 5.68
CA GLU A 545 58.58 -17.35 5.03
C GLU A 545 58.70 -16.03 4.27
N LYS A 546 57.69 -15.66 3.48
CA LYS A 546 57.66 -14.40 2.73
C LYS A 546 57.76 -13.16 3.63
N HIS A 547 57.21 -13.22 4.84
CA HIS A 547 57.16 -12.11 5.78
C HIS A 547 58.12 -12.28 6.98
N PHE A 548 59.10 -13.19 6.89
CA PHE A 548 60.10 -13.47 7.93
C PHE A 548 59.51 -13.81 9.32
N ILE A 549 58.35 -14.45 9.34
CA ILE A 549 57.68 -14.93 10.55
C ILE A 549 58.18 -16.36 10.86
N SER A 550 58.57 -16.60 12.12
CA SER A 550 59.05 -17.92 12.55
C SER A 550 57.93 -18.97 12.49
N VAL A 551 58.17 -20.07 11.76
CA VAL A 551 57.26 -21.22 11.70
C VAL A 551 57.58 -22.20 12.83
N HIS A 552 56.56 -22.68 13.54
CA HIS A 552 56.75 -23.70 14.58
C HIS A 552 57.11 -25.06 13.99
N VAL A 553 58.04 -25.76 14.63
CA VAL A 553 58.33 -27.17 14.31
C VAL A 553 57.20 -28.04 14.86
N MET A 554 56.51 -28.75 13.97
CA MET A 554 55.24 -29.43 14.28
C MET A 554 55.40 -30.60 15.26
N GLU A 555 56.57 -31.24 15.27
CA GLU A 555 56.90 -32.36 16.15
C GLU A 555 57.29 -31.92 17.58
N THR A 556 57.49 -30.62 17.82
CA THR A 556 57.85 -30.12 19.15
C THR A 556 56.65 -30.00 20.09
N MET A 557 56.90 -30.04 21.40
CA MET A 557 55.85 -29.85 22.40
C MET A 557 55.25 -28.44 22.29
N PHE A 558 53.92 -28.38 22.31
CA PHE A 558 53.18 -27.12 22.37
C PHE A 558 53.29 -26.52 23.77
N LEU A 559 53.72 -25.26 23.83
CA LEU A 559 53.87 -24.52 25.08
C LEU A 559 52.80 -23.45 25.17
N THR A 560 51.86 -23.61 26.10
CA THR A 560 50.85 -22.58 26.33
C THR A 560 51.50 -21.32 26.94
N PRO A 561 51.31 -20.13 26.35
CA PRO A 561 51.85 -18.89 26.90
C PRO A 561 51.38 -18.67 28.35
N GLY A 562 52.31 -18.42 29.28
CA GLY A 562 52.00 -18.14 30.69
C GLY A 562 51.86 -19.36 31.62
N ARG A 563 51.99 -20.60 31.13
CA ARG A 563 52.05 -21.81 31.99
C ARG A 563 53.47 -22.35 32.12
N SER A 564 53.82 -22.78 33.34
CA SER A 564 55.09 -23.47 33.62
C SER A 564 55.18 -24.78 32.83
N ARG A 565 56.34 -25.05 32.24
CA ARG A 565 56.67 -26.34 31.57
C ARG A 565 56.37 -27.56 32.45
N ARG A 566 56.37 -27.41 33.78
CA ARG A 566 56.09 -28.50 34.75
C ARG A 566 54.62 -28.92 34.83
N ARG A 567 53.68 -28.16 34.23
CA ARG A 567 52.23 -28.45 34.22
C ARG A 567 51.61 -28.42 32.81
N ALA A 568 52.44 -28.43 31.76
CA ALA A 568 51.96 -28.43 30.38
C ALA A 568 51.49 -29.85 29.99
N GLN A 569 50.37 -29.95 29.26
CA GLN A 569 49.95 -31.22 28.66
C GLN A 569 51.00 -31.65 27.61
N GLU A 570 51.31 -32.94 27.54
CA GLU A 570 52.25 -33.52 26.56
C GLU A 570 51.63 -33.60 25.16
N ILE A 571 51.23 -32.45 24.61
CA ILE A 571 50.67 -32.35 23.26
C ILE A 571 51.69 -31.71 22.32
N THR A 572 51.76 -32.19 21.08
CA THR A 572 52.63 -31.60 20.04
C THR A 572 51.96 -30.41 19.38
N ASN A 573 52.74 -29.52 18.75
CA ASN A 573 52.21 -28.46 17.91
C ASN A 573 51.30 -29.03 16.80
N MET A 574 51.67 -30.16 16.20
CA MET A 574 50.84 -30.87 15.23
C MET A 574 49.46 -31.22 15.82
N HIS A 575 49.40 -31.75 17.05
CA HIS A 575 48.13 -32.07 17.70
C HIS A 575 47.30 -30.80 17.94
N HIS A 576 47.91 -29.76 18.50
CA HIS A 576 47.23 -28.51 18.80
C HIS A 576 46.63 -27.85 17.54
N TYR A 577 47.44 -27.59 16.50
CA TYR A 577 46.95 -26.90 15.31
C TYR A 577 46.03 -27.76 14.45
N ARG A 578 46.27 -29.07 14.36
CA ARG A 578 45.46 -29.95 13.50
C ARG A 578 44.16 -30.40 14.17
N ILE A 579 44.22 -30.81 15.44
CA ILE A 579 43.08 -31.42 16.13
C ILE A 579 42.30 -30.33 16.89
N ASP A 580 42.95 -29.63 17.82
CA ASP A 580 42.29 -28.69 18.73
C ASP A 580 41.81 -27.40 18.05
N LEU A 581 42.47 -27.01 16.95
CA LEU A 581 42.11 -25.85 16.14
C LEU A 581 41.41 -26.25 14.84
N PHE A 582 42.13 -26.84 13.90
CA PHE A 582 41.63 -27.08 12.54
C PHE A 582 40.40 -28.01 12.51
N CYS A 583 40.49 -29.20 13.10
CA CYS A 583 39.37 -30.13 13.14
C CYS A 583 38.23 -29.61 14.04
N ALA A 584 38.54 -29.13 15.24
CA ALA A 584 37.52 -28.64 16.17
C ALA A 584 36.68 -27.49 15.59
N ILE A 585 37.32 -26.51 14.95
CA ILE A 585 36.60 -25.38 14.32
C ILE A 585 35.74 -25.89 13.16
N LEU A 586 36.26 -26.75 12.28
CA LEU A 586 35.49 -27.29 11.16
C LEU A 586 34.30 -28.16 11.62
N ASP A 587 34.50 -28.98 12.66
CA ASP A 587 33.44 -29.80 13.26
C ASP A 587 32.35 -28.92 13.87
N MET A 588 32.73 -27.82 14.54
CA MET A 588 31.78 -26.84 15.05
C MET A 588 30.98 -26.18 13.92
N GLN A 589 31.62 -25.80 12.80
CA GLN A 589 30.90 -25.23 11.64
C GLN A 589 29.93 -26.23 11.02
N LEU A 590 30.34 -27.50 10.88
CA LEU A 590 29.49 -28.56 10.34
C LEU A 590 28.31 -28.85 11.27
N GLN A 591 28.52 -28.86 12.58
CA GLN A 591 27.47 -29.05 13.57
C GLN A 591 26.46 -27.90 13.54
N GLU A 592 26.90 -26.64 13.46
CA GLU A 592 26.01 -25.49 13.34
C GLU A 592 25.19 -25.54 12.04
N LEU A 593 25.83 -25.87 10.90
CA LEU A 593 25.13 -26.10 9.63
C LEU A 593 24.07 -27.21 9.77
N ASN A 594 24.38 -28.31 10.43
CA ASN A 594 23.41 -29.40 10.63
C ASN A 594 22.28 -29.01 11.59
N SER A 595 22.55 -28.23 12.64
CA SER A 595 21.52 -27.81 13.60
C SER A 595 20.47 -26.87 12.98
N ARG A 596 20.88 -26.00 12.04
CA ARG A 596 19.98 -25.08 11.33
C ARG A 596 19.15 -25.76 10.26
N PHE A 597 19.73 -26.76 9.60
CA PHE A 597 19.03 -27.65 8.66
C PHE A 597 18.65 -28.96 9.39
N ASN A 598 17.80 -28.83 10.41
CA ASN A 598 17.35 -29.95 11.24
C ASN A 598 16.58 -31.03 10.44
N GLU A 599 16.33 -32.19 11.04
CA GLU A 599 15.69 -33.33 10.36
C GLU A 599 14.31 -33.01 9.78
N VAL A 600 13.48 -32.21 10.47
CA VAL A 600 12.13 -31.84 10.00
C VAL A 600 12.17 -30.88 8.82
N ASN A 601 13.04 -29.85 8.86
CA ASN A 601 13.27 -28.99 7.70
C ASN A 601 13.88 -29.81 6.56
N THR A 602 14.74 -30.77 6.88
CA THR A 602 15.34 -31.67 5.87
C THR A 602 14.28 -32.55 5.22
N GLU A 603 13.34 -33.13 5.97
CA GLU A 603 12.22 -33.92 5.43
C GLU A 603 11.33 -33.08 4.52
N LEU A 604 10.90 -31.90 4.97
CA LEU A 604 10.13 -30.94 4.17
C LEU A 604 10.87 -30.61 2.87
N LEU A 605 12.15 -30.24 2.97
CA LEU A 605 12.99 -29.86 1.83
C LEU A 605 13.26 -31.01 0.87
N LEU A 606 13.44 -32.23 1.37
CA LEU A 606 13.60 -33.43 0.56
C LEU A 606 12.34 -33.76 -0.22
N CYS A 607 11.17 -33.57 0.38
CA CYS A 607 9.91 -33.79 -0.32
C CYS A 607 9.64 -32.69 -1.36
N LEU A 608 9.97 -31.43 -1.06
CA LEU A 608 9.87 -30.32 -2.01
C LEU A 608 10.78 -30.50 -3.23
N ALA A 609 11.96 -31.09 -3.05
CA ALA A 609 12.87 -31.41 -4.15
C ALA A 609 12.26 -32.37 -5.19
N CYS A 610 11.26 -33.16 -4.81
CA CYS A 610 10.56 -34.07 -5.72
C CYS A 610 9.61 -33.36 -6.70
N LEU A 611 9.35 -32.06 -6.53
CA LEU A 611 8.60 -31.23 -7.48
C LEU A 611 9.49 -30.66 -8.60
N CYS A 612 10.81 -30.91 -8.56
CA CYS A 612 11.75 -30.36 -9.52
C CYS A 612 11.49 -30.94 -10.93
N PRO A 613 11.22 -30.09 -11.95
CA PRO A 613 10.94 -30.58 -13.30
C PRO A 613 12.20 -30.94 -14.12
N LYS A 614 13.41 -30.65 -13.58
CA LYS A 614 14.68 -30.91 -14.28
C LYS A 614 14.83 -32.37 -14.68
N ASP A 615 15.54 -32.56 -15.79
CA ASP A 615 15.88 -33.87 -16.35
C ASP A 615 14.64 -34.76 -16.54
N SER A 616 13.54 -34.16 -17.04
CA SER A 616 12.24 -34.82 -17.21
C SER A 616 11.69 -35.38 -15.89
N PHE A 617 11.64 -34.53 -14.85
CA PHE A 617 11.15 -34.87 -13.52
C PHE A 617 11.89 -36.04 -12.86
N ALA A 618 13.21 -36.17 -13.08
CA ALA A 618 14.02 -37.27 -12.54
C ALA A 618 13.98 -37.38 -11.00
N ALA A 619 13.72 -36.26 -10.30
CA ALA A 619 13.62 -36.23 -8.84
C ALA A 619 12.24 -36.64 -8.30
N PHE A 620 11.26 -36.87 -9.17
CA PHE A 620 9.88 -37.18 -8.79
C PHE A 620 9.81 -38.43 -7.92
N ASN A 621 9.08 -38.32 -6.81
CA ASN A 621 8.83 -39.45 -5.91
C ASN A 621 7.45 -39.27 -5.28
N LYS A 622 6.52 -40.15 -5.68
CA LYS A 622 5.12 -40.12 -5.24
C LYS A 622 4.98 -40.19 -3.72
N GLU A 623 5.65 -41.13 -3.06
CA GLU A 623 5.55 -41.32 -1.61
C GLU A 623 6.00 -40.08 -0.83
N LYS A 624 7.09 -39.44 -1.26
CA LYS A 624 7.57 -38.19 -0.66
C LYS A 624 6.62 -37.02 -0.88
N LEU A 625 5.95 -36.95 -2.03
CA LEU A 625 4.96 -35.90 -2.29
C LEU A 625 3.66 -36.11 -1.48
N LEU A 626 3.24 -37.36 -1.27
CA LEU A 626 2.17 -37.68 -0.32
C LEU A 626 2.58 -37.33 1.10
N ARG A 627 3.84 -37.61 1.47
CA ARG A 627 4.38 -37.22 2.77
C ARG A 627 4.39 -35.70 2.94
N LEU A 628 4.72 -34.93 1.89
CA LEU A 628 4.62 -33.47 1.87
C LEU A 628 3.20 -33.01 2.19
N ALA A 629 2.19 -33.61 1.55
CA ALA A 629 0.79 -33.27 1.80
C ALA A 629 0.36 -33.55 3.25
N GLN A 630 0.86 -34.64 3.85
CA GLN A 630 0.61 -34.97 5.26
C GLN A 630 1.19 -33.95 6.25
N LEU A 631 2.24 -33.20 5.86
CA LEU A 631 2.77 -32.09 6.68
C LEU A 631 1.81 -30.89 6.72
N TYR A 632 0.82 -30.83 5.83
CA TYR A 632 -0.18 -29.75 5.76
C TYR A 632 -1.61 -30.28 6.01
N PRO A 633 -1.92 -30.80 7.22
CA PRO A 633 -3.21 -31.44 7.51
C PRO A 633 -4.42 -30.49 7.43
N LYS A 634 -4.20 -29.17 7.46
CA LYS A 634 -5.26 -28.16 7.28
C LYS A 634 -5.58 -27.90 5.80
N ASP A 635 -4.66 -28.20 4.90
CA ASP A 635 -4.81 -27.98 3.46
C ASP A 635 -5.18 -29.27 2.71
N PHE A 636 -4.85 -30.43 3.27
CA PHE A 636 -5.18 -31.74 2.70
C PHE A 636 -5.99 -32.57 3.71
N SER A 637 -7.25 -32.83 3.39
CA SER A 637 -8.05 -33.83 4.11
C SER A 637 -7.62 -35.26 3.76
N GLN A 638 -8.11 -36.24 4.52
CA GLN A 638 -7.88 -37.66 4.18
C GLN A 638 -8.41 -38.03 2.79
N VAL A 639 -9.51 -37.41 2.36
CA VAL A 639 -10.06 -37.59 1.01
C VAL A 639 -9.13 -36.98 -0.04
N ASP A 640 -8.59 -35.79 0.23
CA ASP A 640 -7.64 -35.14 -0.67
C ASP A 640 -6.34 -35.94 -0.81
N LEU A 641 -5.87 -36.59 0.26
CA LEU A 641 -4.69 -37.46 0.18
C LEU A 641 -4.92 -38.67 -0.74
N MET A 642 -6.10 -39.30 -0.68
CA MET A 642 -6.45 -40.39 -1.58
C MET A 642 -6.58 -39.92 -3.03
N ALA A 643 -7.19 -38.75 -3.24
CA ALA A 643 -7.31 -38.15 -4.57
C ALA A 643 -5.95 -37.72 -5.13
N LEU A 644 -5.09 -37.15 -4.29
CA LEU A 644 -3.73 -36.73 -4.64
C LEU A 644 -2.88 -37.93 -5.06
N ASP A 645 -3.01 -39.08 -4.39
CA ASP A 645 -2.31 -40.31 -4.77
C ASP A 645 -2.58 -40.68 -6.24
N THR A 646 -3.86 -40.71 -6.64
CA THR A 646 -4.24 -40.98 -8.04
C THR A 646 -3.84 -39.83 -8.97
N GLN A 647 -4.01 -38.58 -8.53
CA GLN A 647 -3.69 -37.40 -9.33
C GLN A 647 -2.20 -37.30 -9.66
N LEU A 648 -1.32 -37.71 -8.74
CA LEU A 648 0.14 -37.73 -8.93
C LEU A 648 0.58 -38.71 -10.03
N ASP A 649 -0.06 -39.89 -10.13
CA ASP A 649 0.24 -40.87 -11.18
C ASP A 649 -0.12 -40.33 -12.57
N ILE A 650 -1.30 -39.72 -12.69
CA ILE A 650 -1.75 -39.13 -13.96
C ILE A 650 -0.91 -37.91 -14.30
N TYR A 651 -0.60 -37.07 -13.31
CA TYR A 651 0.21 -35.87 -13.45
C TYR A 651 1.58 -36.17 -14.06
N ILE A 652 2.33 -37.13 -13.50
CA ILE A 652 3.70 -37.39 -13.96
C ILE A 652 3.69 -37.94 -15.39
N MET A 653 2.74 -38.81 -15.73
CA MET A 653 2.56 -39.33 -17.08
C MET A 653 2.28 -38.20 -18.09
N ASP A 654 1.35 -37.29 -17.76
CA ASP A 654 1.02 -36.15 -18.62
C ASP A 654 2.22 -35.19 -18.78
N MET A 655 2.87 -34.81 -17.68
CA MET A 655 4.02 -33.88 -17.72
C MET A 655 5.18 -34.45 -18.55
N GLN A 656 5.53 -35.73 -18.37
CA GLN A 656 6.65 -36.35 -19.10
C GLN A 656 6.35 -36.60 -20.57
N SER A 657 5.07 -36.75 -20.94
CA SER A 657 4.64 -36.91 -22.33
C SER A 657 4.57 -35.58 -23.11
N SER A 658 4.52 -34.45 -22.40
CA SER A 658 4.30 -33.13 -22.98
C SER A 658 5.61 -32.41 -23.27
N VAL A 659 5.84 -32.06 -24.54
CA VAL A 659 7.01 -31.27 -24.98
C VAL A 659 7.06 -29.88 -24.31
N GLU A 660 5.92 -29.34 -23.89
CA GLU A 660 5.83 -28.04 -23.22
C GLU A 660 6.54 -28.00 -21.85
N PHE A 661 6.81 -29.18 -21.26
CA PHE A 661 7.38 -29.35 -19.92
C PHE A 661 8.83 -29.87 -19.94
N SER A 662 9.43 -30.14 -21.11
CA SER A 662 10.73 -30.81 -21.20
C SER A 662 11.94 -29.94 -20.83
N GLU A 663 11.84 -28.62 -20.93
CA GLU A 663 12.97 -27.68 -20.74
C GLU A 663 12.85 -26.79 -19.47
N LEU A 664 12.03 -27.20 -18.51
CA LEU A 664 11.80 -26.41 -17.29
C LEU A 664 12.97 -26.55 -16.30
N ASN A 665 13.43 -25.42 -15.75
CA ASN A 665 14.62 -25.37 -14.89
C ASN A 665 14.29 -25.23 -13.40
N GLY A 666 13.07 -24.87 -13.02
CA GLY A 666 12.70 -24.71 -11.62
C GLY A 666 11.22 -24.87 -11.35
N ILE A 667 10.88 -24.94 -10.08
CA ILE A 667 9.48 -25.07 -9.61
C ILE A 667 8.66 -23.82 -10.00
N GLY A 668 9.31 -22.64 -10.09
CA GLY A 668 8.67 -21.41 -10.53
C GLY A 668 8.24 -21.45 -12.01
N ASP A 669 9.09 -22.01 -12.88
CA ASP A 669 8.76 -22.20 -14.30
C ASP A 669 7.65 -23.23 -14.47
N LEU A 670 7.69 -24.30 -13.66
CA LEU A 670 6.64 -25.30 -13.60
C LEU A 670 5.28 -24.68 -13.24
N ALA A 671 5.21 -23.85 -12.21
CA ALA A 671 3.97 -23.20 -11.82
C ALA A 671 3.39 -22.31 -12.93
N GLN A 672 4.23 -21.47 -13.54
CA GLN A 672 3.82 -20.63 -14.67
C GLN A 672 3.32 -21.47 -15.83
N LYS A 673 4.05 -22.51 -16.23
CA LYS A 673 3.68 -23.38 -17.34
C LYS A 673 2.39 -24.16 -17.05
N MET A 674 2.16 -24.62 -15.82
CA MET A 674 0.90 -25.25 -15.40
C MET A 674 -0.28 -24.27 -15.47
N VAL A 675 -0.04 -22.97 -15.25
CA VAL A 675 -1.08 -21.95 -15.41
C VAL A 675 -1.37 -21.68 -16.88
N GLU A 676 -0.34 -21.45 -17.69
CA GLU A 676 -0.45 -21.21 -19.14
C GLU A 676 -1.22 -22.33 -19.86
N THR A 677 -0.95 -23.58 -19.49
CA THR A 677 -1.56 -24.78 -20.10
C THR A 677 -2.86 -25.21 -19.43
N ASN A 678 -3.40 -24.42 -18.48
CA ASN A 678 -4.56 -24.74 -17.64
C ASN A 678 -4.44 -26.04 -16.80
N LYS A 679 -3.27 -26.68 -16.76
CA LYS A 679 -3.00 -27.90 -15.97
C LYS A 679 -3.14 -27.68 -14.46
N HIS A 680 -2.98 -26.46 -13.96
CA HIS A 680 -3.26 -26.10 -12.56
C HIS A 680 -4.72 -26.36 -12.12
N LYS A 681 -5.68 -26.36 -13.06
CA LYS A 681 -7.09 -26.70 -12.78
C LYS A 681 -7.33 -28.21 -12.78
N VAL A 682 -6.64 -28.92 -13.69
CA VAL A 682 -6.74 -30.39 -13.84
C VAL A 682 -6.06 -31.08 -12.65
N PHE A 683 -4.87 -30.62 -12.29
CA PHE A 683 -4.05 -31.15 -11.21
C PHE A 683 -4.04 -30.21 -10.01
N SER A 684 -5.22 -29.87 -9.49
CA SER A 684 -5.40 -28.85 -8.44
C SER A 684 -4.65 -29.16 -7.13
N LEU A 685 -4.61 -30.41 -6.68
CA LEU A 685 -3.90 -30.82 -5.46
C LEU A 685 -2.38 -30.83 -5.67
N VAL A 686 -1.92 -31.24 -6.85
CA VAL A 686 -0.50 -31.14 -7.23
C VAL A 686 -0.08 -29.67 -7.32
N TYR A 687 -0.91 -28.82 -7.94
CA TYR A 687 -0.64 -27.39 -8.02
C TYR A 687 -0.65 -26.71 -6.64
N LEU A 688 -1.46 -27.21 -5.70
CA LEU A 688 -1.40 -26.77 -4.30
C LEU A 688 -0.05 -27.12 -3.65
N LEU A 689 0.50 -28.32 -3.89
CA LEU A 689 1.86 -28.67 -3.42
C LEU A 689 2.94 -27.76 -4.04
N VAL A 690 2.84 -27.49 -5.35
CA VAL A 690 3.72 -26.54 -6.05
C VAL A 690 3.61 -25.14 -5.44
N THR A 691 2.39 -24.69 -5.15
CA THR A 691 2.15 -23.39 -4.51
C THR A 691 2.78 -23.34 -3.12
N LEU A 692 2.54 -24.35 -2.27
CA LEU A 692 3.13 -24.44 -0.93
C LEU A 692 4.67 -24.40 -0.98
N ALA A 693 5.27 -25.06 -1.97
CA ALA A 693 6.72 -25.01 -2.21
C ALA A 693 7.23 -23.60 -2.49
N LEU A 694 6.52 -22.87 -3.37
CA LEU A 694 6.90 -21.53 -3.81
C LEU A 694 6.68 -20.45 -2.74
N LEU A 695 5.72 -20.67 -1.84
CA LEU A 695 5.45 -19.78 -0.71
C LEU A 695 6.58 -19.75 0.30
N LEU A 696 7.41 -20.79 0.41
CA LEU A 696 8.47 -20.82 1.39
C LEU A 696 9.57 -19.82 1.03
N PRO A 697 9.84 -18.81 1.90
CA PRO A 697 10.87 -17.83 1.62
C PRO A 697 12.26 -18.46 1.75
N VAL A 698 13.05 -18.37 0.68
CA VAL A 698 14.44 -18.88 0.66
C VAL A 698 15.38 -17.85 1.30
N ALA A 699 15.31 -16.59 0.89
CA ALA A 699 16.18 -15.52 1.39
C ALA A 699 15.37 -14.29 1.83
N THR A 700 15.84 -13.60 2.88
CA THR A 700 15.24 -12.35 3.38
C THR A 700 15.80 -11.10 2.69
N ALA A 701 16.50 -11.25 1.56
CA ALA A 701 17.14 -10.15 0.85
C ALA A 701 16.15 -9.05 0.42
N THR A 702 14.89 -9.39 0.17
CA THR A 702 13.84 -8.41 -0.15
C THR A 702 13.54 -7.51 1.03
N VAL A 703 13.47 -8.05 2.25
CA VAL A 703 13.28 -7.24 3.46
C VAL A 703 14.52 -6.37 3.75
N GLU A 704 15.73 -6.89 3.51
CA GLU A 704 16.96 -6.09 3.67
C GLU A 704 17.03 -4.90 2.69
N ARG A 705 16.47 -5.05 1.48
CA ARG A 705 16.34 -3.96 0.51
C ARG A 705 15.38 -2.87 1.00
N VAL A 706 14.37 -3.19 1.81
CA VAL A 706 13.47 -2.20 2.43
C VAL A 706 14.28 -1.24 3.30
N PHE A 707 15.17 -1.75 4.15
CA PHE A 707 16.00 -0.89 5.00
C PHE A 707 17.07 -0.10 4.22
N SER A 708 17.53 -0.65 3.09
CA SER A 708 18.37 0.11 2.16
C SER A 708 17.59 1.29 1.55
N ALA A 709 16.36 1.06 1.08
CA ALA A 709 15.45 2.10 0.60
C ALA A 709 15.09 3.12 1.69
N MET A 710 14.92 2.69 2.94
CA MET A 710 14.67 3.55 4.09
C MET A 710 15.77 4.58 4.28
N ASN A 711 17.05 4.22 4.08
CA ASN A 711 18.15 5.18 4.19
C ASN A 711 18.13 6.26 3.10
N TYR A 712 17.52 5.99 1.94
CA TYR A 712 17.34 6.99 0.90
C TYR A 712 16.20 7.97 1.24
N VAL A 713 15.06 7.43 1.69
CA VAL A 713 13.86 8.22 2.05
C VAL A 713 14.09 9.01 3.35
N LYS A 714 14.65 8.37 4.38
CA LYS A 714 15.01 8.96 5.68
C LYS A 714 16.52 9.03 5.84
N ASN A 715 17.10 10.04 5.18
CA ASN A 715 18.53 10.35 5.26
C ASN A 715 18.83 11.38 6.38
N ARG A 716 20.12 11.75 6.53
CA ARG A 716 20.57 12.73 7.54
C ARG A 716 19.86 14.08 7.46
N LEU A 717 19.50 14.53 6.26
CA LEU A 717 18.79 15.79 6.04
C LEU A 717 17.29 15.69 6.34
N ARG A 718 16.73 14.47 6.34
CA ARG A 718 15.31 14.14 6.59
C ARG A 718 15.10 13.30 7.86
N SER A 719 15.96 13.47 8.87
CA SER A 719 15.94 12.61 10.07
C SER A 719 14.71 12.77 10.97
N ARG A 720 13.96 13.87 10.84
CA ARG A 720 12.78 14.18 11.69
C ARG A 720 11.44 13.70 11.12
N MET A 721 11.44 12.73 10.21
CA MET A 721 10.18 12.15 9.69
C MET A 721 9.47 11.34 10.78
N GLY A 722 8.17 11.60 10.96
CA GLY A 722 7.29 10.79 11.82
C GLY A 722 7.04 9.41 11.21
N ASP A 723 6.63 8.45 12.05
CA ASP A 723 6.62 7.02 11.69
C ASP A 723 5.58 6.71 10.59
N GLU A 724 4.35 7.23 10.72
CA GLU A 724 3.31 7.10 9.68
C GLU A 724 3.72 7.74 8.35
N TRP A 725 4.26 8.97 8.41
CA TRP A 725 4.74 9.66 7.21
C TRP A 725 5.90 8.92 6.53
N LEU A 726 6.79 8.30 7.31
CA LEU A 726 7.86 7.46 6.78
C LEU A 726 7.30 6.22 6.10
N ASN A 727 6.38 5.51 6.77
CA ASN A 727 5.72 4.33 6.22
C ASN A 727 5.04 4.65 4.88
N ASP A 728 4.23 5.70 4.83
CA ASP A 728 3.48 6.03 3.61
C ASP A 728 4.40 6.40 2.44
N ASN A 729 5.52 7.07 2.72
CA ASN A 729 6.52 7.35 1.69
C ASN A 729 7.21 6.06 1.22
N LEU A 730 7.51 5.13 2.12
CA LEU A 730 8.22 3.89 1.79
C LEU A 730 7.37 2.92 0.99
N VAL A 731 6.10 2.74 1.36
CA VAL A 731 5.18 1.84 0.63
C VAL A 731 5.12 2.25 -0.84
N VAL A 732 4.90 3.53 -1.11
CA VAL A 732 4.80 4.04 -2.48
C VAL A 732 6.15 4.04 -3.22
N TYR A 733 7.25 4.33 -2.52
CA TYR A 733 8.58 4.34 -3.13
C TYR A 733 9.06 2.95 -3.54
N ILE A 734 8.81 1.94 -2.70
CA ILE A 734 9.22 0.56 -2.94
C ILE A 734 8.29 -0.10 -3.96
N GLU A 735 6.97 0.01 -3.77
CA GLU A 735 5.94 -0.59 -4.63
C GLU A 735 5.49 0.38 -5.74
N LYS A 736 6.46 1.05 -6.36
CA LYS A 736 6.20 2.04 -7.41
C LYS A 736 5.52 1.43 -8.62
N ASP A 737 5.82 0.18 -8.97
CA ASP A 737 5.17 -0.54 -10.07
C ASP A 737 3.66 -0.70 -9.83
N VAL A 738 3.26 -1.07 -8.61
CA VAL A 738 1.85 -1.17 -8.23
C VAL A 738 1.21 0.21 -8.19
N PHE A 739 1.88 1.17 -7.55
CA PHE A 739 1.39 2.55 -7.45
C PHE A 739 1.13 3.15 -8.83
N ASP A 740 1.98 2.88 -9.80
CA ASP A 740 1.91 3.38 -11.17
C ASP A 740 0.66 2.90 -11.92
N CYS A 741 0.11 1.75 -11.53
CA CYS A 741 -1.14 1.22 -12.07
C CYS A 741 -2.40 1.85 -11.45
N ILE A 742 -2.28 2.63 -10.38
CA ILE A 742 -3.43 3.25 -9.70
C ILE A 742 -3.80 4.54 -10.40
N ASP A 743 -5.05 4.64 -10.85
CA ASP A 743 -5.58 5.85 -11.48
C ASP A 743 -5.65 7.01 -10.47
N ASN A 744 -5.29 8.22 -10.92
CA ASN A 744 -5.43 9.44 -10.13
C ASN A 744 -6.87 9.67 -9.66
N GLU A 745 -7.86 9.19 -10.42
CA GLU A 745 -9.27 9.29 -10.10
C GLU A 745 -9.64 8.53 -8.82
N ILE A 746 -9.03 7.36 -8.59
CA ILE A 746 -9.24 6.57 -7.38
C ILE A 746 -8.70 7.33 -6.16
N ILE A 747 -7.49 7.89 -6.30
CA ILE A 747 -6.84 8.70 -5.25
C ILE A 747 -7.71 9.93 -4.94
N LEU A 748 -8.21 10.60 -5.98
CA LEU A 748 -9.03 11.80 -5.86
C LEU A 748 -10.36 11.50 -5.16
N GLN A 749 -11.05 10.43 -5.55
CA GLN A 749 -12.29 9.99 -4.92
C GLN A 749 -12.06 9.62 -3.45
N HIS A 750 -11.05 8.80 -3.14
CA HIS A 750 -10.77 8.44 -1.74
C HIS A 750 -10.43 9.68 -0.91
N PHE A 751 -9.63 10.60 -1.45
CA PHE A 751 -9.30 11.85 -0.77
C PHE A 751 -10.55 12.69 -0.45
N GLN A 752 -11.52 12.76 -1.36
CA GLN A 752 -12.78 13.49 -1.15
C GLN A 752 -13.70 12.82 -0.11
N HIS A 753 -13.71 11.49 -0.03
CA HIS A 753 -14.57 10.76 0.90
C HIS A 753 -14.10 10.82 2.37
N MET A 754 -12.86 11.27 2.61
CA MET A 754 -12.36 11.50 3.96
C MET A 754 -13.23 12.52 4.71
N LYS A 755 -13.50 12.26 6.00
CA LYS A 755 -14.46 13.01 6.83
C LYS A 755 -14.21 14.52 6.87
N SER A 756 -12.98 14.98 6.64
CA SER A 756 -12.61 16.40 6.63
C SER A 756 -13.01 17.17 5.36
N HIS A 757 -13.34 16.47 4.26
CA HIS A 757 -13.53 17.09 2.93
C HIS A 757 -14.93 16.87 2.33
N ARG A 758 -15.84 16.18 3.04
CA ARG A 758 -17.22 15.91 2.58
C ARG A 758 -18.05 17.17 2.31
N GLY A 759 -17.68 18.33 2.88
CA GLY A 759 -18.45 19.57 2.75
C GLY A 759 -18.01 20.54 1.65
N ILE A 760 -17.01 20.21 0.83
CA ILE A 760 -16.45 21.17 -0.15
C ILE A 760 -17.23 21.16 -1.48
N LEU A 761 -18.06 20.15 -1.73
CA LEU A 761 -18.75 19.96 -3.01
C LEU A 761 -20.22 19.55 -2.93
N ASP A 762 -20.81 19.37 -1.74
CA ASP A 762 -22.24 19.08 -1.61
C ASP A 762 -23.11 20.33 -1.71
#